data_AF-A0A1D2IBU0-F1
#
_entry.id   AF-A0A1D2IBU0-F1
#
_cell.length_a   1.000
_cell.length_b   1.000
_cell.length_c   1.000
_cell.angle_alpha   90.00
_cell.angle_beta   90.00
_cell.angle_gamma   90.00
#
_symmetry.space_group_name_H-M   'P 1'
#
loop_
_entity.id
_entity.type
_entity.pdbx_description
1 polymer ?
#
loop_
_entity_poly.entity_id
_entity_poly.type
_entity_poly.pdbx_seq_one_letter_code
_entity_poly.pdbx_strand_id
1 'polypeptide(L)'
;MSPRTGARRRLGSIRLSLVLLALVPTVTLTAMWGVTTIQMFSEGLRLRSQTELSRSTGAMGTDATLALQQERRLTAAWLASPKDSRAALDAQREKTDRAVARLVGQADAIAEAPDRVSDPLYSVLGSVGSLEYYRNQVDAPSDITAEQALDQYSSIIQDQIHAFQELSQVDDGDLTSQAGPLVSLEQAAEMLSREDAHLTLAWPSGELDDESWAGFAELVTTQRWLVEDQIVPSLRGSTKTQAEKILQSPEWRTLQEVEDAVRDSRPTAEGGRISLPDARKQWDAALDKVTPQYAALIEEQTDALLGRSADEARGLLLTAASLSAGGLVALLLCVGMSWRITRSLSRRLRGLREATLSLAEKRLPEVVARLERGEKVDAESATPPLDYGHDELGQVAQAFNTAQRTAVHTAVELADTRLGFQKVILGIARQSQNLVNLQLSKLDLLERTHTDPEVLKGLYELDSTASQLRRYEENLVIISGERPGRSWSEPVALIDILRSAVGEVAEYQRVDVHTDEEVALAPPAVADVIHLLAELIDNATVYSPSPSPVGVRAALVAKGLAVEIEDRGLGMSEEDYSSINTQLASPPQFDVVALADDLRLGMFVVSQLAHRHGITVTLRPSPYGGTTAIVLVPHAIVVREGARAPQEAAFAVGGAVNGRRPADAADGTAAPAALDGRATGPAGPADTEHATTGAGTTGRTSATDGPDAPETGSTPNTQAPWSGPPLPSRSAAPARTAARPAGTAPAPRPNGLTPLPRRVPQTSLAAELREEASAQAVEDDAADFTAEHAASSLAGFQRGTFEARDDDAGSDDGCVRPAADDAMTASPGVPTEVPAASRDLSTPPDDR
;
A
#
# COMPACT_ATOMS: atom_id res chain seq x y z
N MET A 1 5.88 15.45 42.51
CA MET A 1 5.21 15.12 41.23
C MET A 1 5.84 15.98 40.15
N SER A 2 6.24 15.42 39.01
CA SER A 2 6.93 16.17 37.94
C SER A 2 6.23 15.91 36.60
N PRO A 3 5.84 16.93 35.82
CA PRO A 3 5.11 16.74 34.57
C PRO A 3 6.04 16.28 33.45
N ARG A 4 5.83 15.06 32.93
CA ARG A 4 6.50 14.58 31.71
C ARG A 4 5.82 15.18 30.46
N THR A 5 6.28 16.34 30.01
CA THR A 5 5.89 16.96 28.72
C THR A 5 6.47 16.19 27.53
N GLY A 6 5.93 15.01 27.25
CA GLY A 6 6.27 14.22 26.07
C GLY A 6 5.81 14.90 24.78
N ALA A 7 6.75 15.57 24.09
CA ALA A 7 6.49 16.28 22.84
C ALA A 7 6.20 15.31 21.67
N ARG A 8 4.95 14.80 21.60
CA ARG A 8 4.44 14.07 20.43
C ARG A 8 4.48 14.97 19.20
N ARG A 9 5.56 14.87 18.41
CA ARG A 9 5.66 15.45 17.06
C ARG A 9 4.47 14.95 16.25
N ARG A 10 3.48 15.83 16.02
CA ARG A 10 2.35 15.50 15.15
C ARG A 10 2.89 15.38 13.72
N LEU A 11 3.02 14.15 13.24
CA LEU A 11 3.09 13.87 11.81
C LEU A 11 1.91 14.59 11.14
N GLY A 12 2.15 15.15 9.95
CA GLY A 12 1.22 16.07 9.29
C GLY A 12 -0.06 15.40 8.80
N SER A 13 -0.69 15.98 7.76
CA SER A 13 -1.90 15.41 7.17
C SER A 13 -1.75 13.91 6.86
N ILE A 14 -2.82 13.12 6.98
CA ILE A 14 -2.80 11.66 6.78
C ILE A 14 -2.13 11.24 5.46
N ARG A 15 -2.24 12.09 4.41
CA ARG A 15 -1.54 11.92 3.12
C ARG A 15 -0.02 11.84 3.28
N LEU A 16 0.59 12.71 4.10
CA LEU A 16 2.02 12.71 4.38
C LEU A 16 2.43 11.40 5.06
N SER A 17 1.66 10.94 6.06
CA SER A 17 1.96 9.71 6.79
C SER A 17 1.88 8.46 5.88
N LEU A 18 0.87 8.38 5.01
CA LEU A 18 0.76 7.29 4.03
C LEU A 18 1.87 7.34 2.98
N VAL A 19 2.25 8.52 2.49
CA VAL A 19 3.37 8.68 1.56
C VAL A 19 4.70 8.33 2.22
N LEU A 20 4.94 8.73 3.47
CA LEU A 20 6.18 8.41 4.19
C LEU A 20 6.33 6.90 4.43
N LEU A 21 5.24 6.25 4.84
CA LEU A 21 5.16 4.79 5.03
C LEU A 21 5.46 4.01 3.74
N ALA A 22 5.04 4.53 2.59
CA ALA A 22 5.36 3.98 1.28
C ALA A 22 6.79 4.29 0.82
N LEU A 23 7.27 5.51 1.09
CA LEU A 23 8.54 6.04 0.59
C LEU A 23 9.75 5.38 1.27
N VAL A 24 9.76 5.28 2.59
CA VAL A 24 10.95 4.82 3.35
C VAL A 24 11.37 3.40 2.94
N PRO A 25 10.49 2.37 2.93
CA PRO A 25 10.87 1.04 2.46
C PRO A 25 11.26 1.02 0.97
N THR A 26 10.64 1.86 0.15
CA THR A 26 10.96 1.95 -1.29
C THR A 26 12.36 2.49 -1.53
N VAL A 27 12.76 3.53 -0.78
CA VAL A 27 14.09 4.14 -0.89
C VAL A 27 15.17 3.20 -0.37
N THR A 28 14.94 2.50 0.75
CA THR A 28 15.92 1.52 1.27
C THR A 28 16.07 0.31 0.34
N LEU A 29 14.97 -0.23 -0.22
CA LEU A 29 15.05 -1.33 -1.19
C LEU A 29 15.77 -0.89 -2.48
N THR A 30 15.49 0.31 -2.98
CA THR A 30 16.17 0.88 -4.17
C THR A 30 17.67 1.07 -3.90
N ALA A 31 18.04 1.59 -2.74
CA ALA A 31 19.44 1.80 -2.37
C ALA A 31 20.19 0.45 -2.21
N MET A 32 19.57 -0.53 -1.54
CA MET A 32 20.16 -1.85 -1.35
C MET A 32 20.34 -2.59 -2.67
N TRP A 33 19.31 -2.62 -3.53
CA TRP A 33 19.39 -3.20 -4.88
C TRP A 33 20.42 -2.47 -5.75
N GLY A 34 20.52 -1.14 -5.64
CA GLY A 34 21.53 -0.35 -6.34
C GLY A 34 22.95 -0.73 -5.92
N VAL A 35 23.22 -0.81 -4.62
CA VAL A 35 24.55 -1.19 -4.09
C VAL A 35 24.91 -2.62 -4.49
N THR A 36 24.03 -3.60 -4.32
CA THR A 36 24.34 -5.00 -4.67
C THR A 36 24.48 -5.20 -6.18
N THR A 37 23.67 -4.52 -6.99
CA THR A 37 23.81 -4.55 -8.47
C THR A 37 25.14 -3.92 -8.90
N ILE A 38 25.52 -2.77 -8.32
CA ILE A 38 26.81 -2.12 -8.61
C ILE A 38 27.96 -3.03 -8.21
N GLN A 39 27.95 -3.62 -7.00
CA GLN A 39 28.99 -4.54 -6.52
C GLN A 39 29.12 -5.77 -7.42
N MET A 40 28.01 -6.49 -7.70
CA MET A 40 28.06 -7.68 -8.57
C MET A 40 28.56 -7.34 -9.98
N PHE A 41 28.17 -6.19 -10.54
CA PHE A 41 28.58 -5.82 -11.88
C PHE A 41 30.02 -5.28 -11.93
N SER A 42 30.49 -4.55 -10.91
CA SER A 42 31.89 -4.14 -10.80
C SER A 42 32.81 -5.35 -10.60
N GLU A 43 32.38 -6.33 -9.81
CA GLU A 43 33.17 -7.54 -9.56
C GLU A 43 33.18 -8.46 -10.78
N GLY A 44 32.04 -8.65 -11.46
CA GLY A 44 32.01 -9.37 -12.74
C GLY A 44 32.82 -8.70 -13.86
N LEU A 45 32.90 -7.36 -13.88
CA LEU A 45 33.78 -6.63 -14.80
C LEU A 45 35.26 -6.81 -14.43
N ARG A 46 35.61 -6.71 -13.15
CA ARG A 46 36.97 -6.94 -12.63
C ARG A 46 37.46 -8.36 -12.89
N LEU A 47 36.62 -9.34 -12.58
CA LEU A 47 36.89 -10.75 -12.85
C LEU A 47 37.12 -10.95 -14.35
N ARG A 48 36.23 -10.42 -15.21
CA ARG A 48 36.44 -10.47 -16.65
C ARG A 48 37.79 -9.85 -17.07
N SER A 49 38.16 -8.66 -16.61
CA SER A 49 39.44 -8.05 -17.01
C SER A 49 40.64 -8.84 -16.48
N GLN A 50 40.54 -9.45 -15.30
CA GLN A 50 41.55 -10.39 -14.79
C GLN A 50 41.64 -11.63 -15.67
N THR A 51 40.52 -12.26 -16.06
CA THR A 51 40.51 -13.42 -16.96
C THR A 51 41.04 -13.07 -18.36
N GLU A 52 40.74 -11.88 -18.87
CA GLU A 52 41.22 -11.39 -20.17
C GLU A 52 42.74 -11.15 -20.13
N LEU A 53 43.28 -10.63 -19.02
CA LEU A 53 44.72 -10.47 -18.77
C LEU A 53 45.44 -11.81 -18.52
N SER A 54 44.94 -12.67 -17.63
CA SER A 54 45.52 -14.01 -17.42
C SER A 54 45.48 -14.85 -18.70
N ARG A 55 44.50 -14.61 -19.60
CA ARG A 55 44.48 -15.23 -20.92
C ARG A 55 45.56 -14.71 -21.86
N SER A 56 45.74 -13.40 -21.97
CA SER A 56 46.84 -12.86 -22.80
C SER A 56 48.19 -13.30 -22.24
N THR A 57 48.39 -13.15 -20.94
CA THR A 57 49.69 -13.30 -20.28
C THR A 57 50.05 -14.77 -20.06
N GLY A 58 49.10 -15.65 -19.74
CA GLY A 58 49.37 -17.09 -19.59
C GLY A 58 49.81 -17.74 -20.91
N ALA A 59 49.09 -17.49 -22.01
CA ALA A 59 49.48 -17.98 -23.32
C ALA A 59 50.82 -17.38 -23.80
N MET A 60 51.08 -16.09 -23.55
CA MET A 60 52.39 -15.46 -23.81
C MET A 60 53.50 -16.03 -22.92
N GLY A 61 53.17 -16.48 -21.70
CA GLY A 61 54.05 -17.15 -20.76
C GLY A 61 54.49 -18.50 -21.30
N THR A 62 53.57 -19.43 -21.59
CA THR A 62 53.88 -20.73 -22.22
C THR A 62 54.69 -20.55 -23.52
N ASP A 63 54.32 -19.60 -24.39
CA ASP A 63 55.09 -19.24 -25.60
C ASP A 63 56.54 -18.82 -25.29
N ALA A 64 56.77 -18.09 -24.19
CA ALA A 64 58.09 -17.64 -23.76
C ALA A 64 58.90 -18.77 -23.10
N THR A 65 58.28 -19.57 -22.22
CA THR A 65 58.84 -20.78 -21.60
C THR A 65 59.43 -21.70 -22.66
N LEU A 66 58.62 -22.08 -23.65
CA LEU A 66 59.01 -22.98 -24.73
C LEU A 66 60.11 -22.38 -25.64
N ALA A 67 60.06 -21.06 -25.88
CA ALA A 67 61.10 -20.37 -26.65
C ALA A 67 62.44 -20.31 -25.90
N LEU A 68 62.42 -20.06 -24.59
CA LEU A 68 63.58 -20.03 -23.70
C LEU A 68 64.22 -21.42 -23.53
N GLN A 69 63.41 -22.47 -23.36
CA GLN A 69 63.89 -23.86 -23.32
C GLN A 69 64.65 -24.24 -24.59
N GLN A 70 64.09 -23.90 -25.76
CA GLN A 70 64.75 -24.16 -27.04
C GLN A 70 65.96 -23.24 -27.29
N GLU A 71 66.01 -22.04 -26.71
CA GLU A 71 67.22 -21.19 -26.72
C GLU A 71 68.30 -21.74 -25.78
N ARG A 72 67.95 -22.24 -24.59
CA ARG A 72 68.88 -22.91 -23.66
C ARG A 72 69.52 -24.12 -24.32
N ARG A 73 68.74 -24.98 -25.00
CA ARG A 73 69.23 -26.12 -25.80
C ARG A 73 70.27 -25.71 -26.85
N LEU A 74 69.98 -24.66 -27.62
CA LEU A 74 70.90 -24.17 -28.67
C LEU A 74 72.10 -23.40 -28.09
N THR A 75 71.96 -22.81 -26.90
CA THR A 75 73.05 -22.20 -26.12
C THR A 75 73.99 -23.26 -25.57
N ALA A 76 73.47 -24.36 -25.03
CA ALA A 76 74.26 -25.53 -24.64
C ALA A 76 75.03 -26.08 -25.85
N ALA A 77 74.36 -26.30 -26.99
CA ALA A 77 75.02 -26.78 -28.21
C ALA A 77 76.13 -25.84 -28.72
N TRP A 78 75.93 -24.52 -28.61
CA TRP A 78 76.94 -23.51 -28.95
C TRP A 78 78.14 -23.54 -27.98
N LEU A 79 77.90 -23.57 -26.67
CA LEU A 79 78.95 -23.65 -25.63
C LEU A 79 79.75 -24.95 -25.71
N ALA A 80 79.08 -26.06 -26.06
CA ALA A 80 79.67 -27.37 -26.27
C ALA A 80 80.58 -27.44 -27.52
N SER A 81 80.25 -26.68 -28.58
CA SER A 81 81.04 -26.58 -29.82
C SER A 81 81.13 -25.14 -30.38
N PRO A 82 81.91 -24.21 -29.78
CA PRO A 82 81.96 -22.79 -30.20
C PRO A 82 82.64 -22.50 -31.56
N LYS A 83 82.82 -23.54 -32.39
CA LYS A 83 83.41 -23.48 -33.74
C LYS A 83 82.38 -23.77 -34.85
N ASP A 84 81.19 -24.25 -34.48
CA ASP A 84 80.12 -24.57 -35.40
C ASP A 84 79.30 -23.31 -35.77
N SER A 85 78.22 -23.45 -36.54
CA SER A 85 77.42 -22.30 -36.98
C SER A 85 76.41 -21.84 -35.93
N ARG A 86 76.57 -20.61 -35.44
CA ARG A 86 75.64 -19.97 -34.49
C ARG A 86 74.26 -19.63 -35.06
N ALA A 87 74.09 -19.69 -36.39
CA ALA A 87 72.88 -19.22 -37.07
C ALA A 87 71.56 -19.83 -36.57
N ALA A 88 71.58 -21.06 -36.04
CA ALA A 88 70.41 -21.68 -35.42
C ALA A 88 70.04 -21.03 -34.06
N LEU A 89 71.04 -20.71 -33.24
CA LEU A 89 70.85 -20.00 -31.96
C LEU A 89 70.37 -18.57 -32.20
N ASP A 90 70.96 -17.85 -33.16
CA ASP A 90 70.55 -16.47 -33.48
C ASP A 90 69.10 -16.43 -34.02
N ALA A 91 68.73 -17.35 -34.91
CA ALA A 91 67.35 -17.50 -35.40
C ALA A 91 66.36 -18.01 -34.34
N GLN A 92 66.83 -18.57 -33.21
CA GLN A 92 66.00 -18.88 -32.06
C GLN A 92 65.85 -17.66 -31.13
N ARG A 93 66.93 -16.91 -30.88
CA ARG A 93 66.89 -15.64 -30.12
C ARG A 93 65.87 -14.68 -30.72
N GLU A 94 65.84 -14.52 -32.04
CA GLU A 94 64.80 -13.73 -32.73
C GLU A 94 63.36 -14.21 -32.47
N LYS A 95 63.12 -15.47 -32.06
CA LYS A 95 61.79 -15.95 -31.64
C LYS A 95 61.54 -15.67 -30.17
N THR A 96 62.51 -15.99 -29.30
CA THR A 96 62.46 -15.69 -27.86
C THR A 96 62.17 -14.21 -27.63
N ASP A 97 62.87 -13.32 -28.36
CA ASP A 97 62.69 -11.88 -28.28
C ASP A 97 61.27 -11.44 -28.65
N ARG A 98 60.61 -12.13 -29.59
CA ARG A 98 59.21 -11.89 -29.96
C ARG A 98 58.21 -12.50 -28.98
N ALA A 99 58.58 -13.53 -28.22
CA ALA A 99 57.76 -14.03 -27.11
C ALA A 99 57.88 -13.08 -25.90
N VAL A 100 59.10 -12.81 -25.47
CA VAL A 100 59.47 -11.85 -24.43
C VAL A 100 58.86 -10.46 -24.69
N ALA A 101 58.99 -9.90 -25.89
CA ALA A 101 58.44 -8.56 -26.18
C ALA A 101 56.90 -8.51 -26.18
N ARG A 102 56.20 -9.62 -26.40
CA ARG A 102 54.73 -9.68 -26.22
C ARG A 102 54.37 -9.61 -24.74
N LEU A 103 55.08 -10.39 -23.92
CA LEU A 103 54.91 -10.44 -22.46
C LEU A 103 55.27 -9.10 -21.79
N VAL A 104 56.45 -8.55 -22.07
CA VAL A 104 56.90 -7.22 -21.61
C VAL A 104 55.99 -6.10 -22.13
N GLY A 105 55.42 -6.27 -23.33
CA GLY A 105 54.40 -5.37 -23.88
C GLY A 105 53.06 -5.34 -23.13
N GLN A 106 52.89 -6.13 -22.07
CA GLN A 106 51.73 -6.07 -21.16
C GLN A 106 52.05 -5.37 -19.82
N ALA A 107 53.26 -4.85 -19.61
CA ALA A 107 53.70 -4.29 -18.32
C ALA A 107 52.73 -3.25 -17.71
N ASP A 108 52.17 -2.34 -18.52
CA ASP A 108 51.18 -1.36 -18.03
C ASP A 108 49.88 -2.02 -17.54
N ALA A 109 49.41 -3.07 -18.22
CA ALA A 109 48.21 -3.82 -17.83
C ALA A 109 48.45 -4.74 -16.61
N ILE A 110 49.70 -5.20 -16.43
CA ILE A 110 50.16 -5.91 -15.24
C ILE A 110 50.25 -4.94 -14.04
N ALA A 111 50.65 -3.69 -14.28
CA ALA A 111 50.70 -2.63 -13.26
C ALA A 111 49.30 -2.15 -12.78
N GLU A 112 48.27 -2.28 -13.62
CA GLU A 112 46.87 -2.00 -13.26
C GLU A 112 46.13 -3.23 -12.68
N ALA A 113 46.78 -4.39 -12.62
CA ALA A 113 46.21 -5.61 -12.06
C ALA A 113 46.20 -5.60 -10.52
N PRO A 114 45.40 -6.45 -9.85
CA PRO A 114 45.49 -6.63 -8.39
C PRO A 114 46.79 -7.34 -8.01
N ASP A 115 47.26 -7.10 -6.79
CA ASP A 115 48.49 -7.63 -6.17
C ASP A 115 48.74 -9.13 -6.49
N ARG A 116 47.71 -9.98 -6.33
CA ARG A 116 47.75 -11.43 -6.64
C ARG A 116 48.06 -11.81 -8.10
N VAL A 117 48.02 -10.84 -9.01
CA VAL A 117 48.31 -10.98 -10.44
C VAL A 117 49.53 -10.15 -10.82
N SER A 118 49.70 -8.94 -10.28
CA SER A 118 50.87 -8.10 -10.57
C SER A 118 52.16 -8.72 -10.07
N ASP A 119 52.18 -9.27 -8.85
CA ASP A 119 53.43 -9.56 -8.15
C ASP A 119 54.17 -10.78 -8.75
N PRO A 120 53.52 -11.90 -9.08
CA PRO A 120 54.16 -13.01 -9.79
C PRO A 120 54.66 -12.60 -11.19
N LEU A 121 53.89 -11.76 -11.88
CA LEU A 121 54.23 -11.27 -13.22
C LEU A 121 55.36 -10.25 -13.21
N TYR A 122 55.47 -9.42 -12.17
CA TYR A 122 56.62 -8.54 -11.97
C TYR A 122 57.92 -9.31 -11.72
N SER A 123 57.86 -10.45 -11.01
CA SER A 123 59.00 -11.35 -10.87
C SER A 123 59.48 -11.84 -12.25
N VAL A 124 58.56 -12.32 -13.08
CA VAL A 124 58.84 -12.76 -14.46
C VAL A 124 59.39 -11.62 -15.34
N LEU A 125 58.82 -10.41 -15.27
CA LEU A 125 59.34 -9.25 -16.01
C LEU A 125 60.76 -8.89 -15.56
N GLY A 126 61.06 -9.03 -14.27
CA GLY A 126 62.40 -8.82 -13.70
C GLY A 126 63.41 -9.86 -14.17
N SER A 127 63.07 -11.16 -14.08
CA SER A 127 63.98 -12.24 -14.48
C SER A 127 64.23 -12.24 -15.99
N VAL A 128 63.19 -12.08 -16.81
CA VAL A 128 63.32 -11.93 -18.27
C VAL A 128 64.13 -10.68 -18.66
N GLY A 129 64.04 -9.60 -17.88
CA GLY A 129 64.87 -8.40 -18.08
C GLY A 129 66.39 -8.63 -17.96
N SER A 130 66.81 -9.73 -17.31
CA SER A 130 68.23 -10.12 -17.19
C SER A 130 68.75 -10.95 -18.37
N LEU A 131 67.88 -11.42 -19.26
CA LEU A 131 68.23 -12.35 -20.35
C LEU A 131 69.34 -11.81 -21.28
N GLU A 132 69.30 -10.52 -21.62
CA GLU A 132 70.34 -9.90 -22.47
C GLU A 132 71.71 -9.86 -21.77
N TYR A 133 71.74 -9.67 -20.44
CA TYR A 133 72.98 -9.68 -19.65
C TYR A 133 73.64 -11.06 -19.62
N TYR A 134 72.85 -12.14 -19.54
CA TYR A 134 73.39 -13.51 -19.60
C TYR A 134 73.80 -13.92 -21.03
N ARG A 135 73.01 -13.54 -22.04
CA ARG A 135 73.40 -13.72 -23.45
C ARG A 135 74.72 -13.05 -23.78
N ASN A 136 74.98 -11.84 -23.29
CA ASN A 136 76.26 -11.15 -23.50
C ASN A 136 77.45 -11.90 -22.89
N GLN A 137 77.28 -12.56 -21.75
CA GLN A 137 78.33 -13.39 -21.13
C GLN A 137 78.54 -14.73 -21.86
N VAL A 138 77.48 -15.33 -22.43
CA VAL A 138 77.60 -16.49 -23.33
C VAL A 138 78.31 -16.13 -24.64
N ASP A 139 78.03 -14.94 -25.17
CA ASP A 139 78.54 -14.46 -26.46
C ASP A 139 79.99 -13.98 -26.37
N ALA A 140 80.39 -13.44 -25.22
CA ALA A 140 81.76 -13.07 -24.89
C ALA A 140 82.15 -13.66 -23.52
N PRO A 141 82.56 -14.95 -23.47
CA PRO A 141 82.89 -15.66 -22.24
C PRO A 141 83.90 -14.90 -21.36
N SER A 142 83.42 -14.49 -20.17
CA SER A 142 84.19 -13.77 -19.16
C SER A 142 84.41 -14.63 -17.92
N ASP A 143 83.53 -14.51 -16.92
CA ASP A 143 83.67 -15.12 -15.58
C ASP A 143 82.57 -16.16 -15.28
N ILE A 144 81.68 -16.47 -16.24
CA ILE A 144 80.59 -17.45 -16.11
C ILE A 144 80.99 -18.82 -16.71
N THR A 145 80.63 -19.93 -16.05
CA THR A 145 80.78 -21.27 -16.63
C THR A 145 79.64 -21.64 -17.57
N ALA A 146 79.77 -22.76 -18.29
CA ALA A 146 78.72 -23.23 -19.20
C ALA A 146 77.47 -23.68 -18.43
N GLU A 147 77.65 -24.35 -17.29
CA GLU A 147 76.57 -24.78 -16.39
C GLU A 147 75.86 -23.56 -15.81
N GLN A 148 76.61 -22.62 -15.22
CA GLN A 148 76.08 -21.38 -14.66
C GLN A 148 75.28 -20.56 -15.67
N ALA A 149 75.70 -20.53 -16.94
CA ALA A 149 74.94 -19.85 -17.99
C ALA A 149 73.58 -20.52 -18.23
N LEU A 150 73.52 -21.86 -18.27
CA LEU A 150 72.26 -22.61 -18.42
C LEU A 150 71.38 -22.54 -17.17
N ASP A 151 71.95 -22.46 -15.97
CA ASP A 151 71.22 -22.27 -14.72
C ASP A 151 70.46 -20.95 -14.72
N GLN A 152 71.00 -19.88 -15.32
CA GLN A 152 70.28 -18.61 -15.43
C GLN A 152 69.08 -18.68 -16.37
N TYR A 153 69.18 -19.38 -17.51
CA TYR A 153 68.00 -19.71 -18.33
C TYR A 153 66.98 -20.53 -17.52
N SER A 154 67.46 -21.50 -16.74
CA SER A 154 66.63 -22.37 -15.90
C SER A 154 65.90 -21.60 -14.80
N SER A 155 66.52 -20.59 -14.19
CA SER A 155 65.88 -19.69 -13.23
C SER A 155 64.75 -18.90 -13.89
N ILE A 156 65.02 -18.22 -15.02
CA ILE A 156 64.02 -17.43 -15.74
C ILE A 156 62.81 -18.29 -16.17
N ILE A 157 63.05 -19.54 -16.56
CA ILE A 157 62.00 -20.51 -16.88
C ILE A 157 61.23 -20.95 -15.63
N GLN A 158 61.92 -21.25 -14.52
CA GLN A 158 61.26 -21.67 -13.28
C GLN A 158 60.42 -20.54 -12.66
N ASP A 159 60.86 -19.28 -12.78
CA ASP A 159 60.08 -18.10 -12.39
C ASP A 159 58.77 -18.00 -13.21
N GLN A 160 58.80 -18.31 -14.51
CA GLN A 160 57.62 -18.33 -15.38
C GLN A 160 56.64 -19.44 -15.00
N ILE A 161 57.13 -20.66 -14.76
CA ILE A 161 56.29 -21.80 -14.34
C ILE A 161 55.71 -21.55 -12.94
N HIS A 162 56.49 -20.96 -12.03
CA HIS A 162 56.03 -20.61 -10.68
C HIS A 162 54.95 -19.52 -10.73
N ALA A 163 55.16 -18.44 -11.48
CA ALA A 163 54.13 -17.41 -11.66
C ALA A 163 52.87 -17.97 -12.33
N PHE A 164 53.00 -18.88 -13.30
CA PHE A 164 51.84 -19.57 -13.88
C PHE A 164 51.09 -20.44 -12.84
N GLN A 165 51.82 -21.11 -11.94
CA GLN A 165 51.23 -21.88 -10.82
C GLN A 165 50.50 -20.99 -9.80
N GLU A 166 51.02 -19.79 -9.49
CA GLU A 166 50.37 -18.83 -8.59
C GLU A 166 49.12 -18.23 -9.23
N LEU A 167 49.22 -17.74 -10.47
CA LEU A 167 48.10 -17.20 -11.26
C LEU A 167 46.99 -18.23 -11.54
N SER A 168 47.33 -19.52 -11.48
CA SER A 168 46.41 -20.64 -11.64
C SER A 168 45.63 -21.02 -10.37
N GLN A 169 46.01 -20.50 -9.20
CA GLN A 169 45.30 -20.73 -7.95
C GLN A 169 44.21 -19.66 -7.77
N VAL A 170 42.98 -20.06 -8.05
CA VAL A 170 41.79 -19.20 -8.03
C VAL A 170 40.79 -19.78 -7.03
N ASP A 171 39.95 -18.91 -6.45
CA ASP A 171 38.82 -19.25 -5.56
C ASP A 171 37.79 -20.22 -6.19
N ASP A 172 37.95 -20.54 -7.48
CA ASP A 172 37.24 -21.60 -8.20
C ASP A 172 38.04 -22.93 -8.13
N GLY A 173 37.47 -23.90 -7.42
CA GLY A 173 38.06 -25.23 -7.26
C GLY A 173 38.13 -26.07 -8.53
N ASP A 174 37.25 -25.86 -9.52
CA ASP A 174 37.30 -26.61 -10.79
C ASP A 174 38.46 -26.10 -11.64
N LEU A 175 38.60 -24.78 -11.81
CA LEU A 175 39.73 -24.17 -12.53
C LEU A 175 41.08 -24.54 -11.89
N THR A 176 41.21 -24.41 -10.57
CA THR A 176 42.44 -24.78 -9.85
C THR A 176 42.75 -26.28 -9.99
N SER A 177 41.75 -27.16 -9.97
CA SER A 177 41.95 -28.61 -10.19
C SER A 177 42.40 -28.96 -11.62
N GLN A 178 42.04 -28.12 -12.60
CA GLN A 178 42.38 -28.33 -14.02
C GLN A 178 43.75 -27.74 -14.38
N ALA A 179 44.26 -26.76 -13.63
CA ALA A 179 45.56 -26.15 -13.86
C ALA A 179 46.73 -26.95 -13.29
N GLY A 180 46.57 -27.62 -12.13
CA GLY A 180 47.63 -28.44 -11.51
C GLY A 180 48.29 -29.48 -12.44
N PRO A 181 47.53 -30.24 -13.27
CA PRO A 181 48.09 -31.14 -14.26
C PRO A 181 48.87 -30.45 -15.40
N LEU A 182 48.54 -29.20 -15.72
CA LEU A 182 49.24 -28.39 -16.72
C LEU A 182 50.57 -27.85 -16.17
N VAL A 183 50.58 -27.29 -14.96
CA VAL A 183 51.82 -26.93 -14.24
C VAL A 183 52.75 -28.15 -14.14
N SER A 184 52.18 -29.33 -13.85
CA SER A 184 52.94 -30.59 -13.81
C SER A 184 53.55 -30.94 -15.17
N LEU A 185 52.80 -30.78 -16.27
CA LEU A 185 53.30 -31.00 -17.64
C LEU A 185 54.42 -30.02 -18.03
N GLU A 186 54.30 -28.73 -17.70
CA GLU A 186 55.35 -27.74 -17.93
C GLU A 186 56.62 -28.06 -17.12
N GLN A 187 56.46 -28.42 -15.84
CA GLN A 187 57.58 -28.82 -14.96
C GLN A 187 58.27 -30.11 -15.44
N ALA A 188 57.54 -31.09 -16.00
CA ALA A 188 58.13 -32.30 -16.59
C ALA A 188 58.84 -32.02 -17.93
N ALA A 189 58.29 -31.14 -18.76
CA ALA A 189 58.96 -30.68 -19.98
C ALA A 189 60.26 -29.92 -19.66
N GLU A 190 60.27 -29.15 -18.58
CA GLU A 190 61.42 -28.43 -18.09
C GLU A 190 62.53 -29.37 -17.58
N MET A 191 62.19 -30.44 -16.85
CA MET A 191 63.17 -31.45 -16.44
C MET A 191 63.85 -32.11 -17.66
N LEU A 192 63.07 -32.57 -18.65
CA LEU A 192 63.61 -33.15 -19.88
C LEU A 192 64.44 -32.13 -20.69
N SER A 193 64.07 -30.84 -20.67
CA SER A 193 64.84 -29.77 -21.32
C SER A 193 66.15 -29.45 -20.59
N ARG A 194 66.23 -29.67 -19.27
CA ARG A 194 67.48 -29.57 -18.50
C ARG A 194 68.37 -30.80 -18.71
N GLU A 195 67.79 -32.01 -18.71
CA GLU A 195 68.48 -33.27 -19.04
C GLU A 195 69.22 -33.16 -20.37
N ASP A 196 68.54 -32.70 -21.42
CA ASP A 196 69.14 -32.46 -22.74
C ASP A 196 70.27 -31.42 -22.72
N ALA A 197 70.10 -30.33 -21.95
CA ALA A 197 71.10 -29.27 -21.88
C ALA A 197 72.39 -29.72 -21.17
N HIS A 198 72.27 -30.47 -20.06
CA HIS A 198 73.41 -31.08 -19.36
C HIS A 198 74.14 -32.11 -20.26
N LEU A 199 73.41 -33.02 -20.89
CA LEU A 199 74.01 -34.03 -21.79
C LEU A 199 74.65 -33.39 -23.04
N THR A 200 74.04 -32.35 -23.58
CA THR A 200 74.56 -31.59 -24.74
C THR A 200 75.92 -30.94 -24.44
N LEU A 201 76.12 -30.38 -23.24
CA LEU A 201 77.43 -29.87 -22.80
C LEU A 201 78.48 -30.98 -22.64
N ALA A 202 78.10 -32.14 -22.11
CA ALA A 202 79.04 -33.20 -21.75
C ALA A 202 79.40 -34.16 -22.91
N TRP A 203 78.59 -34.26 -23.97
CA TRP A 203 78.89 -35.20 -25.05
C TRP A 203 80.20 -34.93 -25.84
N PRO A 204 80.70 -33.69 -26.01
CA PRO A 204 82.00 -33.45 -26.64
C PRO A 204 83.23 -33.82 -25.81
N SER A 205 83.14 -33.85 -24.47
CA SER A 205 84.17 -34.48 -23.62
C SER A 205 84.01 -36.01 -23.61
N GLY A 206 82.77 -36.50 -23.70
CA GLY A 206 82.43 -37.91 -23.49
C GLY A 206 82.49 -38.33 -22.02
N GLU A 207 82.60 -37.36 -21.11
CA GLU A 207 82.77 -37.55 -19.66
C GLU A 207 81.95 -36.52 -18.89
N LEU A 208 81.19 -37.00 -17.90
CA LEU A 208 80.64 -36.20 -16.80
C LEU A 208 81.56 -36.28 -15.58
N ASP A 209 81.46 -35.33 -14.65
CA ASP A 209 81.91 -35.51 -13.26
C ASP A 209 80.77 -36.04 -12.36
N ASP A 210 81.12 -36.47 -11.16
CA ASP A 210 80.18 -37.06 -10.19
C ASP A 210 79.03 -36.10 -9.81
N GLU A 211 79.26 -34.77 -9.82
CA GLU A 211 78.27 -33.74 -9.47
C GLU A 211 77.25 -33.54 -10.61
N SER A 212 77.73 -33.34 -11.85
CA SER A 212 76.88 -33.22 -13.03
C SER A 212 76.08 -34.49 -13.31
N TRP A 213 76.66 -35.66 -13.06
CA TRP A 213 75.96 -36.95 -13.16
C TRP A 213 74.89 -37.11 -12.07
N ALA A 214 75.16 -36.68 -10.82
CA ALA A 214 74.18 -36.73 -9.75
C ALA A 214 72.96 -35.83 -10.05
N GLY A 215 73.19 -34.60 -10.52
CA GLY A 215 72.12 -33.69 -10.96
C GLY A 215 71.31 -34.24 -12.13
N PHE A 216 71.97 -34.87 -13.11
CA PHE A 216 71.27 -35.57 -14.20
C PHE A 216 70.39 -36.74 -13.68
N ALA A 217 70.93 -37.56 -12.77
CA ALA A 217 70.18 -38.68 -12.20
C ALA A 217 69.00 -38.22 -11.32
N GLU A 218 69.10 -37.08 -10.64
CA GLU A 218 68.01 -36.45 -9.90
C GLU A 218 66.90 -35.94 -10.83
N LEU A 219 67.25 -35.24 -11.93
CA LEU A 219 66.31 -34.79 -12.94
C LEU A 219 65.51 -35.97 -13.53
N VAL A 220 66.19 -36.99 -14.06
CA VAL A 220 65.55 -38.20 -14.64
C VAL A 220 64.62 -38.89 -13.64
N THR A 221 65.05 -39.01 -12.38
CA THR A 221 64.23 -39.67 -11.34
C THR A 221 62.98 -38.86 -11.02
N THR A 222 63.11 -37.53 -10.94
CA THR A 222 62.00 -36.62 -10.63
C THR A 222 61.02 -36.51 -11.81
N GLN A 223 61.54 -36.45 -13.05
CA GLN A 223 60.77 -36.44 -14.29
C GLN A 223 59.90 -37.69 -14.43
N ARG A 224 60.49 -38.88 -14.26
CA ARG A 224 59.75 -40.15 -14.35
C ARG A 224 58.67 -40.25 -13.28
N TRP A 225 58.97 -39.88 -12.03
CA TRP A 225 57.97 -39.85 -10.95
C TRP A 225 56.81 -38.88 -11.25
N LEU A 226 57.13 -37.65 -11.66
CA LEU A 226 56.16 -36.62 -12.00
C LEU A 226 55.26 -37.06 -13.17
N VAL A 227 55.81 -37.74 -14.18
CA VAL A 227 55.06 -38.30 -15.31
C VAL A 227 54.16 -39.47 -14.89
N GLU A 228 54.72 -40.48 -14.20
CA GLU A 228 54.03 -41.75 -13.93
C GLU A 228 53.03 -41.67 -12.76
N ASP A 229 53.39 -41.03 -11.64
CA ASP A 229 52.58 -40.98 -10.41
C ASP A 229 51.69 -39.72 -10.29
N GLN A 230 52.02 -38.61 -10.97
CA GLN A 230 51.29 -37.34 -10.83
C GLN A 230 50.55 -36.91 -12.11
N ILE A 231 51.20 -36.87 -13.28
CA ILE A 231 50.57 -36.41 -14.54
C ILE A 231 49.59 -37.46 -15.08
N VAL A 232 50.05 -38.68 -15.40
CA VAL A 232 49.19 -39.69 -16.03
C VAL A 232 47.95 -40.04 -15.20
N PRO A 233 47.98 -40.10 -13.85
CA PRO A 233 46.77 -40.33 -13.04
C PRO A 233 45.80 -39.15 -12.98
N SER A 234 46.29 -37.91 -13.03
CA SER A 234 45.45 -36.71 -12.93
C SER A 234 44.75 -36.36 -14.26
N LEU A 235 45.44 -36.51 -15.39
CA LEU A 235 44.91 -36.21 -16.73
C LEU A 235 43.60 -36.96 -17.06
N ARG A 236 42.76 -36.32 -17.88
CA ARG A 236 41.44 -36.82 -18.34
C ARG A 236 41.26 -36.60 -19.85
N GLY A 237 40.19 -37.17 -20.41
CA GLY A 237 39.73 -36.88 -21.77
C GLY A 237 40.76 -37.14 -22.87
N SER A 238 40.74 -36.31 -23.91
CA SER A 238 41.70 -36.34 -25.02
C SER A 238 43.14 -36.14 -24.55
N THR A 239 43.36 -35.24 -23.59
CA THR A 239 44.68 -34.92 -23.02
C THR A 239 45.39 -36.15 -22.49
N LYS A 240 44.68 -37.02 -21.76
CA LYS A 240 45.23 -38.29 -21.29
C LYS A 240 45.63 -39.20 -22.45
N THR A 241 44.78 -39.38 -23.45
CA THR A 241 45.09 -40.20 -24.64
C THR A 241 46.26 -39.64 -25.45
N GLN A 242 46.43 -38.31 -25.48
CA GLN A 242 47.54 -37.64 -26.16
C GLN A 242 48.86 -37.84 -25.40
N ALA A 243 48.87 -37.67 -24.07
CA ALA A 243 50.01 -37.97 -23.21
C ALA A 243 50.40 -39.45 -23.28
N GLU A 244 49.45 -40.38 -23.09
CA GLU A 244 49.68 -41.83 -23.19
C GLU A 244 50.28 -42.24 -24.54
N LYS A 245 49.84 -41.60 -25.64
CA LYS A 245 50.40 -41.82 -26.98
C LYS A 245 51.85 -41.35 -27.11
N ILE A 246 52.22 -40.23 -26.47
CA ILE A 246 53.62 -39.75 -26.45
C ILE A 246 54.48 -40.73 -25.64
N LEU A 247 54.06 -41.09 -24.43
CA LEU A 247 54.81 -41.99 -23.53
C LEU A 247 54.97 -43.42 -24.08
N GLN A 248 54.01 -43.89 -24.89
CA GLN A 248 54.10 -45.21 -25.55
C GLN A 248 54.95 -45.21 -26.84
N SER A 249 55.35 -44.04 -27.35
CA SER A 249 56.04 -43.90 -28.64
C SER A 249 57.38 -44.65 -28.69
N PRO A 250 57.87 -45.01 -29.90
CA PRO A 250 59.25 -45.45 -30.09
C PRO A 250 60.26 -44.43 -29.56
N GLU A 251 60.03 -43.15 -29.83
CA GLU A 251 60.95 -42.07 -29.52
C GLU A 251 61.10 -41.80 -28.02
N TRP A 252 59.99 -41.80 -27.26
CA TRP A 252 60.05 -41.68 -25.79
C TRP A 252 60.85 -42.82 -25.15
N ARG A 253 60.68 -44.06 -25.65
CA ARG A 253 61.47 -45.21 -25.17
C ARG A 253 62.95 -45.07 -25.49
N THR A 254 63.32 -44.48 -26.63
CA THR A 254 64.74 -44.20 -26.94
C THR A 254 65.33 -43.14 -26.00
N LEU A 255 64.55 -42.15 -25.53
CA LEU A 255 65.02 -41.25 -24.45
C LEU A 255 65.29 -42.05 -23.17
N GLN A 256 64.31 -42.86 -22.72
CA GLN A 256 64.45 -43.68 -21.51
C GLN A 256 65.61 -44.70 -21.57
N GLU A 257 65.86 -45.31 -22.74
CA GLU A 257 66.99 -46.20 -22.98
C GLU A 257 68.35 -45.48 -22.87
N VAL A 258 68.43 -44.19 -23.23
CA VAL A 258 69.64 -43.37 -23.10
C VAL A 258 69.81 -42.82 -21.67
N GLU A 259 68.72 -42.36 -21.03
CA GLU A 259 68.69 -42.00 -19.61
C GLU A 259 69.20 -43.15 -18.74
N ASP A 260 68.69 -44.36 -18.97
CA ASP A 260 69.11 -45.56 -18.23
C ASP A 260 70.60 -45.89 -18.52
N ALA A 261 71.07 -45.75 -19.76
CA ALA A 261 72.48 -45.98 -20.10
C ALA A 261 73.44 -44.96 -19.43
N VAL A 262 73.05 -43.68 -19.32
CA VAL A 262 73.84 -42.66 -18.60
C VAL A 262 73.81 -42.91 -17.09
N ARG A 263 72.65 -43.26 -16.52
CA ARG A 263 72.53 -43.56 -15.08
C ARG A 263 73.23 -44.86 -14.67
N ASP A 264 73.26 -45.87 -15.52
CA ASP A 264 73.92 -47.14 -15.20
C ASP A 264 75.45 -47.12 -15.45
N SER A 265 75.95 -46.05 -16.10
CA SER A 265 77.39 -45.78 -16.30
C SER A 265 78.16 -45.64 -14.99
N ARG A 266 79.49 -45.81 -15.05
CA ARG A 266 80.36 -45.93 -13.86
C ARG A 266 81.60 -45.04 -13.98
N PRO A 267 82.14 -44.56 -12.85
CA PRO A 267 83.35 -43.76 -12.85
C PRO A 267 84.56 -44.56 -13.36
N THR A 268 85.39 -43.92 -14.18
CA THR A 268 86.67 -44.45 -14.66
C THR A 268 87.66 -44.59 -13.51
N ALA A 269 88.56 -45.57 -13.62
CA ALA A 269 89.51 -45.91 -12.55
C ALA A 269 90.56 -44.82 -12.26
N GLU A 270 90.66 -43.81 -13.12
CA GLU A 270 91.44 -42.58 -12.91
C GLU A 270 90.48 -41.39 -12.92
N GLY A 271 90.49 -40.57 -11.85
CA GLY A 271 89.93 -39.22 -11.84
C GLY A 271 88.50 -39.02 -11.31
N GLY A 272 87.67 -40.06 -11.17
CA GLY A 272 86.28 -39.88 -10.70
C GLY A 272 85.38 -39.18 -11.75
N ARG A 273 85.48 -39.63 -13.00
CA ARG A 273 84.66 -39.17 -14.12
C ARG A 273 83.86 -40.30 -14.73
N ILE A 274 82.63 -40.02 -15.14
CA ILE A 274 81.69 -41.02 -15.63
C ILE A 274 81.64 -40.93 -17.16
N SER A 275 82.09 -41.98 -17.83
CA SER A 275 82.12 -42.07 -19.29
C SER A 275 80.71 -42.15 -19.86
N LEU A 276 80.37 -41.29 -20.81
CA LEU A 276 79.08 -41.26 -21.49
C LEU A 276 78.98 -42.32 -22.60
N PRO A 277 77.77 -42.83 -22.90
CA PRO A 277 77.51 -43.68 -24.07
C PRO A 277 77.55 -42.87 -25.38
N ASP A 278 77.96 -43.51 -26.48
CA ASP A 278 77.84 -42.97 -27.86
C ASP A 278 76.38 -43.04 -28.37
N ALA A 279 75.52 -42.30 -27.66
CA ALA A 279 74.08 -42.30 -27.86
C ALA A 279 73.52 -40.94 -28.35
N ARG A 280 74.35 -39.89 -28.42
CA ARG A 280 73.94 -38.51 -28.76
C ARG A 280 72.99 -38.43 -29.95
N LYS A 281 73.30 -39.12 -31.06
CA LYS A 281 72.48 -39.09 -32.29
C LYS A 281 71.11 -39.76 -32.14
N GLN A 282 70.96 -40.67 -31.20
CA GLN A 282 69.69 -41.33 -30.88
C GLN A 282 68.85 -40.43 -29.97
N TRP A 283 69.48 -39.81 -28.98
CA TRP A 283 68.90 -38.77 -28.12
C TRP A 283 68.40 -37.58 -28.95
N ASP A 284 69.27 -36.92 -29.71
CA ASP A 284 68.95 -35.78 -30.58
C ASP A 284 67.73 -36.09 -31.48
N ALA A 285 67.73 -37.25 -32.14
CA ALA A 285 66.70 -37.65 -33.09
C ALA A 285 65.36 -38.03 -32.43
N ALA A 286 65.37 -38.51 -31.18
CA ALA A 286 64.17 -38.78 -30.41
C ALA A 286 63.59 -37.48 -29.83
N LEU A 287 64.44 -36.61 -29.28
CA LEU A 287 64.03 -35.34 -28.68
C LEU A 287 63.42 -34.38 -29.72
N ASP A 288 64.01 -34.32 -30.92
CA ASP A 288 63.46 -33.61 -32.09
C ASP A 288 62.07 -34.11 -32.55
N LYS A 289 61.56 -35.22 -31.98
CA LYS A 289 60.19 -35.72 -32.15
C LYS A 289 59.33 -35.58 -30.90
N VAL A 290 59.90 -35.72 -29.71
CA VAL A 290 59.17 -35.64 -28.44
C VAL A 290 58.86 -34.18 -28.07
N THR A 291 59.85 -33.28 -28.10
CA THR A 291 59.67 -31.88 -27.67
C THR A 291 58.54 -31.15 -28.41
N PRO A 292 58.38 -31.26 -29.75
CA PRO A 292 57.26 -30.61 -30.45
C PRO A 292 55.88 -31.21 -30.11
N GLN A 293 55.81 -32.49 -29.70
CA GLN A 293 54.57 -33.11 -29.26
C GLN A 293 54.21 -32.71 -27.81
N TYR A 294 55.22 -32.53 -26.96
CA TYR A 294 55.05 -32.03 -25.59
C TYR A 294 54.63 -30.55 -25.59
N ALA A 295 55.30 -29.71 -26.38
CA ALA A 295 54.95 -28.31 -26.59
C ALA A 295 53.48 -28.15 -27.06
N ALA A 296 53.09 -28.85 -28.12
CA ALA A 296 51.72 -28.79 -28.64
C ALA A 296 50.66 -29.30 -27.63
N LEU A 297 51.02 -30.26 -26.76
CA LEU A 297 50.12 -30.72 -25.68
C LEU A 297 49.94 -29.65 -24.61
N ILE A 298 51.01 -28.96 -24.21
CA ILE A 298 50.98 -27.84 -23.25
C ILE A 298 50.18 -26.68 -23.86
N GLU A 299 50.51 -26.22 -25.08
CA GLU A 299 49.77 -25.19 -25.82
C GLU A 299 48.27 -25.48 -25.87
N GLU A 300 47.86 -26.71 -26.24
CA GLU A 300 46.45 -27.13 -26.31
C GLU A 300 45.76 -27.08 -24.93
N GLN A 301 46.47 -27.42 -23.85
CA GLN A 301 45.90 -27.35 -22.49
C GLN A 301 45.84 -25.92 -21.95
N THR A 302 46.85 -25.09 -22.19
CA THR A 302 46.84 -23.67 -21.84
C THR A 302 45.67 -22.97 -22.51
N ASP A 303 45.48 -23.14 -23.83
CA ASP A 303 44.37 -22.50 -24.55
C ASP A 303 42.99 -23.08 -24.16
N ALA A 304 42.91 -24.36 -23.77
CA ALA A 304 41.69 -24.98 -23.26
C ALA A 304 41.30 -24.49 -21.84
N LEU A 305 42.26 -24.32 -20.94
CA LEU A 305 42.06 -23.79 -19.59
C LEU A 305 41.63 -22.31 -19.64
N LEU A 306 42.34 -21.51 -20.42
CA LEU A 306 42.05 -20.09 -20.67
C LEU A 306 40.79 -19.86 -21.52
N GLY A 307 40.34 -20.90 -22.24
CA GLY A 307 39.03 -20.96 -22.88
C GLY A 307 37.90 -21.09 -21.86
N ARG A 308 37.99 -22.06 -20.95
CA ARG A 308 36.95 -22.35 -19.94
C ARG A 308 36.74 -21.19 -18.98
N SER A 309 37.80 -20.65 -18.39
CA SER A 309 37.69 -19.53 -17.44
C SER A 309 37.02 -18.30 -18.06
N ALA A 310 37.27 -18.04 -19.35
CA ALA A 310 36.62 -16.95 -20.09
C ALA A 310 35.13 -17.19 -20.36
N ASP A 311 34.66 -18.44 -20.41
CA ASP A 311 33.22 -18.77 -20.49
C ASP A 311 32.55 -18.83 -19.10
N GLU A 312 33.28 -19.26 -18.06
CA GLU A 312 32.82 -19.23 -16.67
C GLU A 312 32.53 -17.78 -16.22
N ALA A 313 33.46 -16.84 -16.49
CA ALA A 313 33.26 -15.42 -16.23
C ALA A 313 32.06 -14.82 -16.99
N ARG A 314 31.74 -15.33 -18.19
CA ARG A 314 30.52 -14.95 -18.94
C ARG A 314 29.27 -15.53 -18.29
N GLY A 315 29.31 -16.77 -17.80
CA GLY A 315 28.24 -17.42 -17.05
C GLY A 315 27.89 -16.66 -15.76
N LEU A 316 28.90 -16.26 -15.00
CA LEU A 316 28.75 -15.44 -13.80
C LEU A 316 28.16 -14.06 -14.12
N LEU A 317 28.64 -13.36 -15.16
CA LEU A 317 28.09 -12.08 -15.60
C LEU A 317 26.62 -12.17 -16.06
N LEU A 318 26.25 -13.22 -16.81
CA LEU A 318 24.87 -13.48 -17.22
C LEU A 318 23.98 -13.80 -16.01
N THR A 319 24.50 -14.57 -15.05
CA THR A 319 23.80 -14.91 -13.80
C THR A 319 23.55 -13.65 -12.97
N ALA A 320 24.58 -12.84 -12.72
CA ALA A 320 24.48 -11.55 -12.01
C ALA A 320 23.50 -10.58 -12.69
N ALA A 321 23.53 -10.48 -14.03
CA ALA A 321 22.58 -9.68 -14.80
C ALA A 321 21.14 -10.19 -14.64
N SER A 322 20.93 -11.52 -14.63
CA SER A 322 19.59 -12.12 -14.47
C SER A 322 19.02 -11.90 -13.06
N LEU A 323 19.83 -12.04 -11.99
CA LEU A 323 19.44 -11.73 -10.62
C LEU A 323 19.14 -10.23 -10.46
N SER A 324 19.98 -9.36 -11.03
CA SER A 324 19.79 -7.90 -10.98
C SER A 324 18.49 -7.48 -11.68
N ALA A 325 18.18 -8.08 -12.84
CA ALA A 325 16.92 -7.86 -13.54
C ALA A 325 15.70 -8.40 -12.77
N GLY A 326 15.80 -9.58 -12.16
CA GLY A 326 14.77 -10.12 -11.27
C GLY A 326 14.50 -9.23 -10.06
N GLY A 327 15.57 -8.72 -9.43
CA GLY A 327 15.50 -7.75 -8.35
C GLY A 327 14.84 -6.43 -8.77
N LEU A 328 15.12 -5.94 -9.98
CA LEU A 328 14.46 -4.75 -10.54
C LEU A 328 12.96 -4.97 -10.77
N VAL A 329 12.56 -6.13 -11.29
CA VAL A 329 11.13 -6.48 -11.46
C VAL A 329 10.42 -6.56 -10.11
N ALA A 330 11.04 -7.20 -9.10
CA ALA A 330 10.51 -7.24 -7.74
C ALA A 330 10.38 -5.84 -7.12
N LEU A 331 11.41 -4.99 -7.27
CA LEU A 331 11.40 -3.59 -6.83
C LEU A 331 10.26 -2.80 -7.47
N LEU A 332 10.10 -2.90 -8.80
CA LEU A 332 9.03 -2.21 -9.54
C LEU A 332 7.63 -2.70 -9.15
N LEU A 333 7.46 -4.00 -8.87
CA LEU A 333 6.21 -4.55 -8.34
C LEU A 333 5.89 -4.00 -6.94
N CYS A 334 6.88 -3.94 -6.04
CA CYS A 334 6.74 -3.34 -4.71
C CYS A 334 6.37 -1.84 -4.81
N VAL A 335 7.08 -1.07 -5.62
CA VAL A 335 6.79 0.36 -5.90
C VAL A 335 5.36 0.53 -6.43
N GLY A 336 4.99 -0.25 -7.46
CA GLY A 336 3.69 -0.16 -8.11
C GLY A 336 2.53 -0.53 -7.18
N MET A 337 2.68 -1.58 -6.38
CA MET A 337 1.68 -2.02 -5.40
C MET A 337 1.54 -1.02 -4.25
N SER A 338 2.66 -0.51 -3.72
CA SER A 338 2.69 0.53 -2.69
C SER A 338 2.01 1.82 -3.15
N TRP A 339 2.30 2.27 -4.38
CA TRP A 339 1.63 3.41 -5.01
C TRP A 339 0.13 3.16 -5.23
N ARG A 340 -0.25 1.96 -5.70
CA ARG A 340 -1.65 1.56 -5.91
C ARG A 340 -2.45 1.61 -4.61
N ILE A 341 -1.93 1.05 -3.52
CA ILE A 341 -2.56 1.04 -2.18
C ILE A 341 -2.65 2.48 -1.63
N THR A 342 -1.54 3.22 -1.62
CA THR A 342 -1.52 4.61 -1.13
C THR A 342 -2.49 5.49 -1.91
N ARG A 343 -2.59 5.31 -3.23
CA ARG A 343 -3.49 6.09 -4.11
C ARG A 343 -4.95 5.63 -4.05
N SER A 344 -5.27 4.37 -3.75
CA SER A 344 -6.65 3.92 -3.56
C SER A 344 -7.22 4.42 -2.23
N LEU A 345 -6.49 4.20 -1.12
CA LEU A 345 -6.87 4.68 0.21
C LEU A 345 -6.97 6.22 0.24
N SER A 346 -6.01 6.92 -0.36
CA SER A 346 -6.05 8.39 -0.51
C SER A 346 -7.14 8.89 -1.47
N ARG A 347 -7.82 8.05 -2.25
CA ARG A 347 -9.07 8.43 -2.96
C ARG A 347 -10.28 8.20 -2.06
N ARG A 348 -10.42 7.02 -1.45
CA ARG A 348 -11.55 6.66 -0.59
C ARG A 348 -11.69 7.62 0.61
N LEU A 349 -10.59 7.94 1.30
CA LEU A 349 -10.56 8.96 2.37
C LEU A 349 -10.98 10.37 1.91
N ARG A 350 -10.71 10.73 0.64
CA ARG A 350 -11.17 12.03 0.08
C ARG A 350 -12.65 12.01 -0.20
N GLY A 351 -13.15 10.97 -0.89
CA GLY A 351 -14.57 10.81 -1.16
C GLY A 351 -15.40 10.84 0.13
N LEU A 352 -15.00 10.08 1.15
CA LEU A 352 -15.71 10.04 2.43
C LEU A 352 -15.75 11.41 3.11
N ARG A 353 -14.63 12.16 3.13
CA ARG A 353 -14.59 13.54 3.66
C ARG A 353 -15.47 14.50 2.86
N GLU A 354 -15.40 14.44 1.54
CA GLU A 354 -16.11 15.35 0.65
C GLU A 354 -17.64 15.09 0.68
N ALA A 355 -18.04 13.82 0.74
CA ALA A 355 -19.43 13.41 0.89
C ALA A 355 -20.00 13.78 2.27
N THR A 356 -19.30 13.48 3.38
CA THR A 356 -19.76 13.84 4.73
C THR A 356 -19.87 15.35 4.94
N LEU A 357 -18.91 16.15 4.44
CA LEU A 357 -19.02 17.62 4.43
C LEU A 357 -20.21 18.08 3.58
N SER A 358 -20.43 17.51 2.38
CA SER A 358 -21.57 17.90 1.54
C SER A 358 -22.94 17.58 2.17
N LEU A 359 -23.03 16.54 3.00
CA LEU A 359 -24.23 16.22 3.78
C LEU A 359 -24.43 17.21 4.94
N ALA A 360 -23.38 17.49 5.72
CA ALA A 360 -23.45 18.35 6.90
C ALA A 360 -23.64 19.83 6.56
N GLU A 361 -22.90 20.36 5.58
CA GLU A 361 -22.87 21.79 5.24
C GLU A 361 -23.99 22.23 4.29
N LYS A 362 -24.67 21.29 3.61
CA LYS A 362 -25.69 21.62 2.60
C LYS A 362 -27.01 20.88 2.80
N ARG A 363 -27.01 19.54 2.78
CA ARG A 363 -28.26 18.76 2.77
C ARG A 363 -29.01 18.78 4.10
N LEU A 364 -28.33 18.69 5.24
CA LEU A 364 -29.00 18.76 6.55
C LEU A 364 -29.68 20.13 6.78
N PRO A 365 -29.01 21.28 6.56
CA PRO A 365 -29.67 22.58 6.60
C PRO A 365 -30.88 22.70 5.65
N GLU A 366 -30.79 22.16 4.43
CA GLU A 366 -31.89 22.13 3.47
C GLU A 366 -33.08 21.31 3.99
N VAL A 367 -32.84 20.14 4.60
CA VAL A 367 -33.89 19.30 5.21
C VAL A 367 -34.58 20.01 6.38
N VAL A 368 -33.82 20.68 7.25
CA VAL A 368 -34.39 21.48 8.36
C VAL A 368 -35.24 22.64 7.83
N ALA A 369 -34.73 23.41 6.86
CA ALA A 369 -35.45 24.53 6.25
C ALA A 369 -36.66 24.10 5.38
N ARG A 370 -36.86 22.79 5.13
CA ARG A 370 -38.09 22.22 4.56
C ARG A 370 -39.10 21.88 5.65
N LEU A 371 -38.66 21.27 6.75
CA LEU A 371 -39.50 20.97 7.92
C LEU A 371 -40.04 22.25 8.59
N GLU A 372 -39.22 23.30 8.70
CA GLU A 372 -39.65 24.62 9.23
C GLU A 372 -40.74 25.29 8.38
N ARG A 373 -40.82 24.96 7.08
CA ARG A 373 -41.88 25.43 6.18
C ARG A 373 -43.10 24.49 6.13
N GLY A 374 -43.18 23.51 7.03
CA GLY A 374 -44.27 22.54 7.10
C GLY A 374 -44.29 21.51 5.97
N GLU A 375 -43.21 21.38 5.18
CA GLU A 375 -43.12 20.30 4.20
C GLU A 375 -42.93 18.95 4.90
N LYS A 376 -43.69 17.94 4.49
CA LYS A 376 -43.39 16.56 4.89
C LYS A 376 -42.11 16.09 4.21
N VAL A 377 -41.12 15.71 5.03
CA VAL A 377 -39.87 15.09 4.58
C VAL A 377 -39.82 13.67 5.12
N ASP A 378 -39.64 12.69 4.24
CA ASP A 378 -39.30 11.33 4.64
C ASP A 378 -37.81 11.25 5.01
N ALA A 379 -37.53 10.67 6.18
CA ALA A 379 -36.17 10.56 6.71
C ALA A 379 -35.29 9.59 5.92
N GLU A 380 -35.84 8.57 5.24
CA GLU A 380 -35.05 7.61 4.47
C GLU A 380 -34.58 8.21 3.14
N SER A 381 -35.47 8.79 2.34
CA SER A 381 -35.12 9.48 1.09
C SER A 381 -34.24 10.71 1.31
N ALA A 382 -34.33 11.38 2.46
CA ALA A 382 -33.43 12.46 2.86
C ALA A 382 -32.02 12.00 3.24
N THR A 383 -31.82 10.71 3.58
CA THR A 383 -30.54 10.15 4.08
C THR A 383 -29.99 8.99 3.21
N PRO A 384 -29.73 9.22 1.91
CA PRO A 384 -29.16 8.20 1.03
C PRO A 384 -27.76 7.78 1.55
N PRO A 385 -27.49 6.47 1.71
CA PRO A 385 -26.34 5.98 2.47
C PRO A 385 -25.01 6.19 1.75
N LEU A 386 -24.00 6.54 2.53
CA LEU A 386 -22.59 6.49 2.14
C LEU A 386 -22.13 5.03 2.09
N ASP A 387 -22.04 4.44 0.89
CA ASP A 387 -21.35 3.15 0.69
C ASP A 387 -19.85 3.38 0.44
N TYR A 388 -19.03 2.78 1.31
CA TYR A 388 -17.57 2.75 1.20
C TYR A 388 -17.00 1.33 1.35
N GLY A 389 -17.83 0.28 1.30
CA GLY A 389 -17.46 -1.11 1.55
C GLY A 389 -17.60 -1.53 3.02
N HIS A 390 -16.91 -2.62 3.41
CA HIS A 390 -17.07 -3.31 4.70
C HIS A 390 -15.83 -3.24 5.62
N ASP A 391 -14.82 -2.45 5.25
CA ASP A 391 -13.60 -2.24 6.06
C ASP A 391 -13.76 -1.09 7.07
N GLU A 392 -12.67 -0.61 7.68
CA GLU A 392 -12.71 0.44 8.70
C GLU A 392 -13.28 1.77 8.17
N LEU A 393 -13.10 2.08 6.89
CA LEU A 393 -13.76 3.24 6.24
C LEU A 393 -15.25 2.99 6.05
N GLY A 394 -15.63 1.75 5.72
CA GLY A 394 -17.02 1.30 5.67
C GLY A 394 -17.73 1.46 7.01
N GLN A 395 -17.11 1.02 8.10
CA GLN A 395 -17.64 1.13 9.46
C GLN A 395 -17.84 2.60 9.88
N VAL A 396 -16.90 3.49 9.55
CA VAL A 396 -17.05 4.94 9.80
C VAL A 396 -18.19 5.54 8.96
N ALA A 397 -18.33 5.15 7.69
CA ALA A 397 -19.44 5.58 6.85
C ALA A 397 -20.79 5.08 7.38
N GLN A 398 -20.87 3.83 7.84
CA GLN A 398 -22.07 3.25 8.44
C GLN A 398 -22.44 3.96 9.76
N ALA A 399 -21.48 4.25 10.64
CA ALA A 399 -21.72 5.01 11.86
C ALA A 399 -22.26 6.42 11.57
N PHE A 400 -21.73 7.09 10.54
CA PHE A 400 -22.25 8.38 10.08
C PHE A 400 -23.67 8.29 9.50
N ASN A 401 -23.94 7.28 8.66
CA ASN A 401 -25.29 7.04 8.11
C ASN A 401 -26.32 6.82 9.24
N THR A 402 -25.98 6.04 10.26
CA THR A 402 -26.86 5.82 11.43
C THR A 402 -27.11 7.11 12.20
N ALA A 403 -26.05 7.85 12.58
CA ALA A 403 -26.18 9.10 13.30
C ALA A 403 -26.99 10.16 12.51
N GLN A 404 -26.78 10.24 11.20
CA GLN A 404 -27.54 11.13 10.31
C GLN A 404 -29.02 10.74 10.26
N ARG A 405 -29.34 9.45 10.09
CA ARG A 405 -30.73 8.98 10.03
C ARG A 405 -31.47 9.23 11.34
N THR A 406 -30.83 8.96 12.49
CA THR A 406 -31.38 9.31 13.80
C THR A 406 -31.64 10.81 13.92
N ALA A 407 -30.68 11.67 13.54
CA ALA A 407 -30.84 13.12 13.61
C ALA A 407 -31.99 13.64 12.73
N VAL A 408 -32.15 13.12 11.51
CA VAL A 408 -33.26 13.49 10.63
C VAL A 408 -34.60 12.93 11.14
N HIS A 409 -34.63 11.70 11.65
CA HIS A 409 -35.83 11.11 12.26
C HIS A 409 -36.33 11.95 13.44
N THR A 410 -35.44 12.29 14.38
CA THR A 410 -35.79 13.14 15.53
C THR A 410 -36.21 14.56 15.11
N ALA A 411 -35.67 15.11 14.02
CA ALA A 411 -36.14 16.38 13.47
C ALA A 411 -37.55 16.29 12.87
N VAL A 412 -37.89 15.18 12.20
CA VAL A 412 -39.25 14.90 11.69
C VAL A 412 -40.22 14.69 12.85
N GLU A 413 -39.86 13.91 13.87
CA GLU A 413 -40.67 13.71 15.08
C GLU A 413 -40.95 15.03 15.81
N LEU A 414 -39.96 15.93 15.91
CA LEU A 414 -40.12 17.25 16.51
C LEU A 414 -41.03 18.17 15.68
N ALA A 415 -41.00 18.05 14.34
CA ALA A 415 -41.90 18.79 13.46
C ALA A 415 -43.35 18.26 13.53
N ASP A 416 -43.55 16.94 13.48
CA ASP A 416 -44.89 16.32 13.56
C ASP A 416 -45.52 16.49 14.96
N THR A 417 -44.74 16.50 16.04
CA THR A 417 -45.27 16.80 17.39
C THR A 417 -45.70 18.26 17.53
N ARG A 418 -44.93 19.23 17.01
CA ARG A 418 -45.35 20.65 16.90
C ARG A 418 -46.67 20.82 16.13
N LEU A 419 -46.76 20.19 14.95
CA LEU A 419 -47.99 20.16 14.14
C LEU A 419 -49.14 19.41 14.85
N GLY A 420 -48.83 18.52 15.79
CA GLY A 420 -49.78 17.86 16.67
C GLY A 420 -50.36 18.82 17.72
N PHE A 421 -49.49 19.54 18.46
CA PHE A 421 -49.92 20.51 19.47
C PHE A 421 -50.80 21.62 18.90
N GLN A 422 -50.45 22.17 17.73
CA GLN A 422 -51.27 23.18 17.04
C GLN A 422 -52.71 22.68 16.75
N LYS A 423 -52.85 21.43 16.31
CA LYS A 423 -54.17 20.80 16.05
C LYS A 423 -54.96 20.53 17.33
N VAL A 424 -54.29 20.20 18.43
CA VAL A 424 -54.94 20.02 19.74
C VAL A 424 -55.50 21.36 20.24
N ILE A 425 -54.74 22.45 20.14
CA ILE A 425 -55.20 23.80 20.53
C ILE A 425 -56.40 24.24 19.68
N LEU A 426 -56.33 24.05 18.36
CA LEU A 426 -57.46 24.30 17.45
C LEU A 426 -58.71 23.46 17.83
N GLY A 427 -58.51 22.20 18.18
CA GLY A 427 -59.59 21.31 18.63
C GLY A 427 -60.27 21.80 19.90
N ILE A 428 -59.47 22.21 20.89
CA ILE A 428 -59.95 22.81 22.15
C ILE A 428 -60.72 24.11 21.87
N ALA A 429 -60.16 25.02 21.07
CA ALA A 429 -60.78 26.30 20.73
C ALA A 429 -62.15 26.10 20.05
N ARG A 430 -62.23 25.23 19.04
CA ARG A 430 -63.48 24.89 18.35
C ARG A 430 -64.49 24.19 19.28
N GLN A 431 -64.05 23.30 20.18
CA GLN A 431 -64.94 22.65 21.14
C GLN A 431 -65.54 23.66 22.12
N SER A 432 -64.71 24.58 22.62
CA SER A 432 -65.12 25.62 23.55
C SER A 432 -66.07 26.63 22.87
N GLN A 433 -65.77 27.07 21.65
CA GLN A 433 -66.63 27.94 20.84
C GLN A 433 -68.04 27.36 20.61
N ASN A 434 -68.19 26.04 20.48
CA ASN A 434 -69.50 25.40 20.41
C ASN A 434 -70.26 25.42 21.76
N LEU A 435 -69.55 25.35 22.88
CA LEU A 435 -70.13 25.47 24.22
C LEU A 435 -70.57 26.91 24.53
N VAL A 436 -69.76 27.92 24.20
CA VAL A 436 -70.07 29.33 24.47
C VAL A 436 -71.22 29.84 23.61
N ASN A 437 -71.27 29.50 22.31
CA ASN A 437 -72.43 29.83 21.48
C ASN A 437 -73.73 29.20 22.01
N LEU A 438 -73.67 28.00 22.60
CA LEU A 438 -74.82 27.35 23.25
C LEU A 438 -75.18 27.99 24.61
N GLN A 439 -74.23 28.62 25.31
CA GLN A 439 -74.50 29.41 26.52
C GLN A 439 -75.16 30.74 26.17
N LEU A 440 -74.57 31.52 25.25
CA LEU A 440 -75.13 32.77 24.72
C LEU A 440 -76.57 32.59 24.23
N SER A 441 -76.82 31.56 23.40
CA SER A 441 -78.17 31.26 22.90
C SER A 441 -79.20 30.92 24.00
N LYS A 442 -78.77 30.49 25.19
CA LYS A 442 -79.66 30.29 26.35
C LYS A 442 -79.82 31.56 27.18
N LEU A 443 -78.80 32.39 27.25
CA LEU A 443 -78.85 33.68 27.94
C LEU A 443 -79.81 34.64 27.21
N ASP A 444 -79.66 34.73 25.88
CA ASP A 444 -80.51 35.47 24.94
C ASP A 444 -82.00 35.03 25.04
N LEU A 445 -82.27 33.76 25.37
CA LEU A 445 -83.61 33.26 25.67
C LEU A 445 -84.12 33.71 27.05
N LEU A 446 -83.26 33.73 28.07
CA LEU A 446 -83.60 34.17 29.42
C LEU A 446 -83.90 35.67 29.48
N GLU A 447 -83.09 36.52 28.82
CA GLU A 447 -83.32 37.96 28.72
C GLU A 447 -84.67 38.28 28.10
N ARG A 448 -85.00 37.64 26.96
CA ARG A 448 -86.29 37.82 26.27
C ARG A 448 -87.50 37.31 27.06
N THR A 449 -87.28 36.54 28.12
CA THR A 449 -88.34 35.91 28.94
C THR A 449 -88.60 36.66 30.26
N HIS A 450 -87.64 37.47 30.74
CA HIS A 450 -87.75 38.21 32.01
C HIS A 450 -87.89 39.71 31.77
N THR A 451 -88.45 40.44 32.73
CA THR A 451 -88.60 41.92 32.68
C THR A 451 -88.32 42.58 34.03
N ASP A 452 -87.74 41.82 34.96
CA ASP A 452 -87.30 42.31 36.27
C ASP A 452 -85.94 43.03 36.12
N PRO A 453 -85.80 44.32 36.51
CA PRO A 453 -84.57 45.08 36.34
C PRO A 453 -83.33 44.47 37.02
N GLU A 454 -83.48 43.85 38.20
CA GLU A 454 -82.34 43.26 38.91
C GLU A 454 -81.89 41.95 38.26
N VAL A 455 -82.85 41.17 37.72
CA VAL A 455 -82.55 39.96 36.95
C VAL A 455 -81.92 40.31 35.60
N LEU A 456 -82.43 41.34 34.89
CA LEU A 456 -81.82 41.83 33.65
C LEU A 456 -80.39 42.30 33.88
N LYS A 457 -80.13 43.06 34.95
CA LYS A 457 -78.77 43.50 35.28
C LYS A 457 -77.82 42.31 35.47
N GLY A 458 -78.23 41.29 36.23
CA GLY A 458 -77.43 40.08 36.40
C GLY A 458 -77.23 39.29 35.09
N LEU A 459 -78.22 39.27 34.20
CA LEU A 459 -78.08 38.65 32.88
C LEU A 459 -77.09 39.43 32.00
N TYR A 460 -77.14 40.76 31.96
CA TYR A 460 -76.18 41.56 31.20
C TYR A 460 -74.73 41.40 31.70
N GLU A 461 -74.51 41.27 33.02
CA GLU A 461 -73.18 40.97 33.59
C GLU A 461 -72.68 39.57 33.15
N LEU A 462 -73.59 38.59 32.99
CA LEU A 462 -73.27 37.29 32.39
C LEU A 462 -73.02 37.36 30.87
N ASP A 463 -73.75 38.18 30.12
CA ASP A 463 -73.58 38.30 28.67
C ASP A 463 -72.23 38.93 28.30
N SER A 464 -71.82 39.98 29.03
CA SER A 464 -70.49 40.56 28.89
C SER A 464 -69.39 39.53 29.19
N THR A 465 -69.61 38.67 30.19
CA THR A 465 -68.65 37.60 30.55
C THR A 465 -68.59 36.50 29.47
N ALA A 466 -69.72 36.11 28.91
CA ALA A 466 -69.79 35.12 27.83
C ALA A 466 -69.21 35.66 26.51
N SER A 467 -69.39 36.96 26.23
CA SER A 467 -68.78 37.66 25.09
C SER A 467 -67.25 37.78 25.22
N GLN A 468 -66.73 38.07 26.42
CA GLN A 468 -65.28 38.00 26.70
C GLN A 468 -64.71 36.59 26.49
N LEU A 469 -65.41 35.56 26.99
CA LEU A 469 -64.96 34.17 26.82
C LEU A 469 -64.93 33.75 25.34
N ARG A 470 -65.92 34.18 24.54
CA ARG A 470 -65.93 33.98 23.09
C ARG A 470 -64.72 34.63 22.41
N ARG A 471 -64.37 35.88 22.75
CA ARG A 471 -63.17 36.55 22.21
C ARG A 471 -61.89 35.79 22.55
N TYR A 472 -61.78 35.25 23.77
CA TYR A 472 -60.64 34.41 24.16
C TYR A 472 -60.50 33.15 23.28
N GLU A 473 -61.62 32.54 22.86
CA GLU A 473 -61.62 31.39 21.96
C GLU A 473 -61.28 31.76 20.52
N GLU A 474 -61.80 32.89 20.01
CA GLU A 474 -61.47 33.41 18.68
C GLU A 474 -59.98 33.81 18.61
N ASN A 475 -59.39 34.28 19.71
CA ASN A 475 -57.95 34.48 19.89
C ASN A 475 -57.16 33.15 19.87
N LEU A 476 -57.66 32.07 20.51
CA LEU A 476 -57.05 30.73 20.42
C LEU A 476 -57.09 30.14 19.00
N VAL A 477 -58.14 30.41 18.22
CA VAL A 477 -58.22 30.03 16.81
C VAL A 477 -57.11 30.74 16.01
N ILE A 478 -56.92 32.06 16.22
CA ILE A 478 -55.85 32.83 15.58
C ILE A 478 -54.46 32.29 15.95
N ILE A 479 -54.25 31.92 17.22
CA ILE A 479 -53.01 31.31 17.71
C ILE A 479 -52.69 30.00 16.98
N SER A 480 -53.69 29.17 16.71
CA SER A 480 -53.52 27.91 15.97
C SER A 480 -53.24 28.09 14.46
N GLY A 481 -53.24 29.33 13.95
CA GLY A 481 -52.98 29.67 12.55
C GLY A 481 -54.22 29.69 11.66
N GLU A 482 -55.41 29.43 12.21
CA GLU A 482 -56.67 29.57 11.48
C GLU A 482 -57.25 31.00 11.57
N ARG A 483 -58.36 31.24 10.86
CA ARG A 483 -59.07 32.52 10.84
C ARG A 483 -60.38 32.43 11.63
N PRO A 484 -60.79 33.50 12.35
CA PRO A 484 -62.14 33.62 12.90
C PRO A 484 -63.21 33.41 11.83
N GLY A 485 -64.34 32.82 12.20
CA GLY A 485 -65.34 32.32 11.24
C GLY A 485 -66.12 33.37 10.45
N ARG A 486 -65.96 34.67 10.75
CA ARG A 486 -66.67 35.76 10.06
C ARG A 486 -65.83 36.29 8.92
N SER A 487 -66.33 36.14 7.69
CA SER A 487 -65.73 36.72 6.48
C SER A 487 -66.70 37.69 5.82
N TRP A 488 -66.15 38.70 5.16
CA TRP A 488 -66.88 39.70 4.40
C TRP A 488 -66.62 39.52 2.90
N SER A 489 -67.64 39.73 2.06
CA SER A 489 -67.55 39.60 0.60
C SER A 489 -67.30 40.93 -0.12
N GLU A 490 -67.63 42.05 0.51
CA GLU A 490 -67.51 43.41 -0.02
C GLU A 490 -66.58 44.24 0.89
N PRO A 491 -65.96 45.33 0.39
CA PRO A 491 -65.22 46.27 1.24
C PRO A 491 -66.12 46.90 2.30
N VAL A 492 -65.56 47.18 3.47
CA VAL A 492 -66.30 47.75 4.61
C VAL A 492 -65.72 49.10 5.01
N ALA A 493 -66.59 50.10 5.16
CA ALA A 493 -66.24 51.45 5.55
C ALA A 493 -65.50 51.50 6.90
N LEU A 494 -64.51 52.38 7.02
CA LEU A 494 -63.69 52.53 8.22
C LEU A 494 -64.53 52.85 9.46
N ILE A 495 -65.57 53.68 9.32
CA ILE A 495 -66.48 54.00 10.42
C ILE A 495 -67.21 52.75 10.97
N ASP A 496 -67.55 51.79 10.12
CA ASP A 496 -68.20 50.54 10.52
C ASP A 496 -67.19 49.52 11.08
N ILE A 497 -65.93 49.55 10.63
CA ILE A 497 -64.83 48.78 11.21
C ILE A 497 -64.49 49.27 12.61
N LEU A 498 -64.34 50.59 12.81
CA LEU A 498 -64.11 51.19 14.12
C LEU A 498 -65.30 50.93 15.05
N ARG A 499 -66.55 51.07 14.57
CA ARG A 499 -67.74 50.74 15.36
C ARG A 499 -67.82 49.25 15.71
N SER A 500 -67.40 48.36 14.82
CA SER A 500 -67.34 46.91 15.09
C SER A 500 -66.29 46.58 16.16
N ALA A 501 -65.08 47.15 16.05
CA ALA A 501 -64.02 46.97 17.03
C ALA A 501 -64.40 47.50 18.42
N VAL A 502 -65.06 48.67 18.50
CA VAL A 502 -65.61 49.20 19.75
C VAL A 502 -66.78 48.37 20.28
N GLY A 503 -67.59 47.78 19.40
CA GLY A 503 -68.66 46.84 19.78
C GLY A 503 -68.16 45.49 20.32
N GLU A 504 -66.89 45.16 20.14
CA GLU A 504 -66.23 43.98 20.72
C GLU A 504 -65.55 44.26 22.08
N VAL A 505 -65.54 45.52 22.54
CA VAL A 505 -64.92 45.97 23.80
C VAL A 505 -65.95 46.04 24.94
N ALA A 506 -65.59 45.52 26.12
CA ALA A 506 -66.53 45.40 27.24
C ALA A 506 -67.01 46.77 27.76
N GLU A 507 -66.09 47.75 27.90
CA GLU A 507 -66.41 49.11 28.34
C GLU A 507 -66.57 50.09 27.15
N TYR A 508 -67.25 49.66 26.08
CA TYR A 508 -67.49 50.44 24.85
C TYR A 508 -67.99 51.88 25.09
N GLN A 509 -68.74 52.12 26.17
CA GLN A 509 -69.27 53.44 26.56
C GLN A 509 -68.18 54.47 26.92
N ARG A 510 -66.92 54.04 27.10
CA ARG A 510 -65.77 54.91 27.37
C ARG A 510 -64.94 55.23 26.11
N VAL A 511 -65.33 54.75 24.93
CA VAL A 511 -64.50 54.87 23.72
C VAL A 511 -65.01 55.97 22.79
N ASP A 512 -64.29 57.09 22.75
CA ASP A 512 -64.60 58.25 21.91
C ASP A 512 -63.96 58.09 20.52
N VAL A 513 -64.78 57.73 19.51
CA VAL A 513 -64.31 57.52 18.12
C VAL A 513 -64.42 58.80 17.30
N HIS A 514 -63.32 59.20 16.66
CA HIS A 514 -63.23 60.35 15.77
C HIS A 514 -62.56 59.98 14.43
N THR A 515 -63.30 60.09 13.33
CA THR A 515 -62.78 59.95 11.96
C THR A 515 -63.61 60.80 10.99
N ASP A 516 -62.91 61.54 10.13
CA ASP A 516 -63.48 62.26 8.99
C ASP A 516 -63.11 61.60 7.64
N GLU A 517 -62.46 60.42 7.68
CA GLU A 517 -61.89 59.73 6.52
C GLU A 517 -62.90 58.80 5.81
N GLU A 518 -63.27 59.12 4.57
CA GLU A 518 -64.09 58.28 3.68
C GLU A 518 -63.24 57.20 2.98
N VAL A 519 -62.81 56.19 3.75
CA VAL A 519 -62.08 55.01 3.25
C VAL A 519 -62.68 53.71 3.78
N ALA A 520 -62.52 52.63 3.02
CA ALA A 520 -62.92 51.27 3.38
C ALA A 520 -61.72 50.32 3.38
N LEU A 521 -61.84 49.15 4.02
CA LEU A 521 -60.81 48.10 3.95
C LEU A 521 -61.23 46.95 3.03
N ALA A 522 -60.23 46.32 2.41
CA ALA A 522 -60.41 45.17 1.53
C ALA A 522 -60.92 43.95 2.34
N PRO A 523 -61.94 43.20 1.84
CA PRO A 523 -62.61 42.15 2.61
C PRO A 523 -61.70 41.08 3.27
N PRO A 524 -60.57 40.65 2.68
CA PRO A 524 -59.67 39.69 3.33
C PRO A 524 -59.02 40.16 4.64
N ALA A 525 -59.00 41.47 4.92
CA ALA A 525 -58.39 42.05 6.12
C ALA A 525 -59.43 42.51 7.17
N VAL A 526 -60.71 42.63 6.81
CA VAL A 526 -61.75 43.24 7.68
C VAL A 526 -61.85 42.53 9.04
N ALA A 527 -61.97 41.20 9.05
CA ALA A 527 -62.06 40.40 10.27
C ALA A 527 -60.83 40.61 11.19
N ASP A 528 -59.65 40.50 10.58
CA ASP A 528 -58.37 40.53 11.29
C ASP A 528 -58.04 41.94 11.82
N VAL A 529 -58.47 42.99 11.13
CA VAL A 529 -58.32 44.39 11.59
C VAL A 529 -59.33 44.75 12.67
N ILE A 530 -60.58 44.26 12.59
CA ILE A 530 -61.58 44.46 13.66
C ILE A 530 -61.06 43.88 14.98
N HIS A 531 -60.62 42.62 15.00
CA HIS A 531 -60.07 42.02 16.22
C HIS A 531 -58.75 42.67 16.67
N LEU A 532 -57.83 43.03 15.77
CA LEU A 532 -56.59 43.73 16.13
C LEU A 532 -56.88 45.07 16.82
N LEU A 533 -57.86 45.82 16.33
CA LEU A 533 -58.29 47.08 16.94
C LEU A 533 -59.05 46.85 18.24
N ALA A 534 -59.94 45.86 18.30
CA ALA A 534 -60.69 45.49 19.50
C ALA A 534 -59.73 45.16 20.65
N GLU A 535 -58.75 44.27 20.45
CA GLU A 535 -57.76 43.91 21.47
C GLU A 535 -56.96 45.13 21.97
N LEU A 536 -56.57 46.06 21.09
CA LEU A 536 -55.83 47.26 21.50
C LEU A 536 -56.72 48.28 22.26
N ILE A 537 -57.98 48.45 21.86
CA ILE A 537 -58.94 49.33 22.55
C ILE A 537 -59.33 48.73 23.92
N ASP A 538 -59.54 47.42 23.99
CA ASP A 538 -59.87 46.70 25.23
C ASP A 538 -58.75 46.88 26.27
N ASN A 539 -57.49 46.63 25.87
CA ASN A 539 -56.31 46.92 26.71
C ASN A 539 -56.27 48.39 27.15
N ALA A 540 -56.50 49.35 26.25
CA ALA A 540 -56.54 50.78 26.58
C ALA A 540 -57.65 51.12 27.62
N THR A 541 -58.82 50.47 27.55
CA THR A 541 -59.89 50.67 28.56
C THR A 541 -59.56 50.04 29.91
N VAL A 542 -58.92 48.86 29.92
CA VAL A 542 -58.51 48.14 31.14
C VAL A 542 -57.41 48.89 31.90
N TYR A 543 -56.42 49.45 31.22
CA TYR A 543 -55.32 50.17 31.86
C TYR A 543 -55.64 51.65 32.17
N SER A 544 -56.71 52.22 31.60
CA SER A 544 -57.18 53.58 31.91
C SER A 544 -58.11 53.60 33.13
N PRO A 545 -57.86 54.45 34.15
CA PRO A 545 -58.72 54.52 35.33
C PRO A 545 -60.09 55.13 34.99
N SER A 546 -61.17 54.39 35.25
CA SER A 546 -62.55 54.88 35.12
C SER A 546 -62.78 56.10 36.02
N PRO A 547 -63.45 57.18 35.56
CA PRO A 547 -64.25 57.29 34.33
C PRO A 547 -63.50 57.90 33.12
N SER A 548 -62.17 57.75 33.02
CA SER A 548 -61.41 58.32 31.90
C SER A 548 -61.79 57.66 30.57
N PRO A 549 -62.08 58.43 29.50
CA PRO A 549 -62.33 57.89 28.17
C PRO A 549 -61.03 57.48 27.47
N VAL A 550 -61.17 56.58 26.49
CA VAL A 550 -60.13 56.17 25.54
C VAL A 550 -60.45 56.81 24.19
N GLY A 551 -59.52 57.57 23.63
CA GLY A 551 -59.70 58.22 22.33
C GLY A 551 -59.29 57.30 21.19
N VAL A 552 -60.11 57.15 20.15
CA VAL A 552 -59.77 56.43 18.93
C VAL A 552 -59.87 57.37 17.74
N ARG A 553 -58.72 57.73 17.17
CA ARG A 553 -58.60 58.68 16.06
C ARG A 553 -58.12 57.95 14.81
N ALA A 554 -58.70 58.22 13.66
CA ALA A 554 -58.18 57.72 12.38
C ALA A 554 -57.88 58.85 11.39
N ALA A 555 -56.78 58.73 10.65
CA ALA A 555 -56.30 59.71 9.67
C ALA A 555 -55.47 59.04 8.56
N LEU A 556 -55.62 59.50 7.33
CA LEU A 556 -54.84 59.02 6.19
C LEU A 556 -53.46 59.68 6.16
N VAL A 557 -52.41 58.87 6.21
CA VAL A 557 -51.00 59.31 6.26
C VAL A 557 -50.22 58.81 5.04
N ALA A 558 -49.01 59.34 4.83
CA ALA A 558 -48.19 59.06 3.64
C ALA A 558 -47.84 57.57 3.39
N LYS A 559 -48.01 56.69 4.39
CA LYS A 559 -47.74 55.24 4.30
C LYS A 559 -48.99 54.35 4.31
N GLY A 560 -50.18 54.90 4.56
CA GLY A 560 -51.39 54.11 4.77
C GLY A 560 -52.44 54.87 5.58
N LEU A 561 -53.39 54.14 6.14
CA LEU A 561 -54.29 54.65 7.18
C LEU A 561 -53.60 54.48 8.54
N ALA A 562 -53.55 55.53 9.35
CA ALA A 562 -53.14 55.44 10.75
C ALA A 562 -54.39 55.48 11.65
N VAL A 563 -54.49 54.53 12.58
CA VAL A 563 -55.43 54.58 13.70
C VAL A 563 -54.62 54.75 14.98
N GLU A 564 -54.81 55.87 15.67
CA GLU A 564 -54.22 56.14 16.99
C GLU A 564 -55.27 55.86 18.08
N ILE A 565 -54.95 54.94 18.99
CA ILE A 565 -55.74 54.62 20.18
C ILE A 565 -54.98 55.20 21.37
N GLU A 566 -55.58 56.14 22.10
CA GLU A 566 -54.94 56.92 23.17
C GLU A 566 -55.62 56.65 24.51
N ASP A 567 -54.86 56.06 25.43
CA ASP A 567 -55.27 55.73 26.80
C ASP A 567 -54.81 56.81 27.80
N ARG A 568 -55.29 56.73 29.06
CA ARG A 568 -54.90 57.63 30.17
C ARG A 568 -54.47 56.86 31.42
N GLY A 569 -53.87 55.70 31.23
CA GLY A 569 -53.32 54.83 32.27
C GLY A 569 -52.00 55.31 32.85
N LEU A 570 -51.28 54.40 33.52
CA LEU A 570 -49.99 54.67 34.14
C LEU A 570 -48.82 54.76 33.14
N GLY A 571 -49.01 54.27 31.90
CA GLY A 571 -47.92 54.07 30.95
C GLY A 571 -47.02 52.88 31.31
N MET A 572 -45.89 52.76 30.63
CA MET A 572 -44.90 51.67 30.80
C MET A 572 -43.47 52.24 30.78
N SER A 573 -42.45 51.43 31.14
CA SER A 573 -41.04 51.84 31.05
C SER A 573 -40.55 51.94 29.60
N GLU A 574 -39.42 52.62 29.35
CA GLU A 574 -38.82 52.63 28.02
C GLU A 574 -38.33 51.22 27.61
N GLU A 575 -37.85 50.42 28.58
CA GLU A 575 -37.53 49.01 28.37
C GLU A 575 -38.77 48.21 27.93
N ASP A 576 -39.90 48.35 28.61
CA ASP A 576 -41.16 47.69 28.26
C ASP A 576 -41.65 48.09 26.86
N TYR A 577 -41.67 49.40 26.56
CA TYR A 577 -42.03 49.90 25.23
C TYR A 577 -41.11 49.32 24.16
N SER A 578 -39.80 49.24 24.40
CA SER A 578 -38.85 48.66 23.43
C SER A 578 -39.06 47.15 23.23
N SER A 579 -39.33 46.42 24.31
CA SER A 579 -39.58 44.97 24.32
C SER A 579 -40.87 44.63 23.58
N ILE A 580 -41.97 45.31 23.91
CA ILE A 580 -43.29 45.08 23.31
C ILE A 580 -43.27 45.49 21.82
N ASN A 581 -42.67 46.62 21.47
CA ASN A 581 -42.52 47.01 20.06
C ASN A 581 -41.65 46.03 19.25
N THR A 582 -40.64 45.41 19.87
CA THR A 582 -39.83 44.35 19.21
C THR A 582 -40.68 43.10 18.95
N GLN A 583 -41.50 42.67 19.91
CA GLN A 583 -42.41 41.53 19.76
C GLN A 583 -43.54 41.79 18.74
N LEU A 584 -44.05 43.03 18.67
CA LEU A 584 -45.02 43.47 17.67
C LEU A 584 -44.44 43.51 16.25
N ALA A 585 -43.17 43.90 16.10
CA ALA A 585 -42.49 43.98 14.82
C ALA A 585 -41.98 42.62 14.28
N SER A 586 -41.90 41.59 15.13
CA SER A 586 -41.47 40.24 14.75
C SER A 586 -42.15 39.21 15.66
N PRO A 587 -43.28 38.61 15.22
CA PRO A 587 -44.05 37.71 16.07
C PRO A 587 -43.21 36.49 16.48
N PRO A 588 -43.15 36.14 17.78
CA PRO A 588 -42.42 34.97 18.25
C PRO A 588 -43.09 33.67 17.77
N GLN A 589 -42.32 32.57 17.74
CA GLN A 589 -42.92 31.24 17.55
C GLN A 589 -43.73 30.84 18.80
N PHE A 590 -44.87 30.16 18.61
CA PHE A 590 -45.78 29.80 19.69
C PHE A 590 -45.12 29.03 20.85
N ASP A 591 -44.19 28.12 20.54
CA ASP A 591 -43.37 27.38 21.52
C ASP A 591 -42.65 28.28 22.55
N VAL A 592 -42.30 29.52 22.16
CA VAL A 592 -41.62 30.51 23.02
C VAL A 592 -42.61 31.22 23.95
N VAL A 593 -43.84 31.42 23.49
CA VAL A 593 -44.91 32.11 24.23
C VAL A 593 -45.53 31.22 25.29
N ALA A 594 -45.63 29.92 25.03
CA ALA A 594 -46.05 28.90 26.01
C ALA A 594 -45.07 28.73 27.18
N LEU A 595 -43.91 29.41 27.17
CA LEU A 595 -42.87 29.39 28.19
C LEU A 595 -42.86 30.63 29.10
N ALA A 596 -43.77 31.59 28.90
CA ALA A 596 -43.89 32.78 29.73
C ALA A 596 -45.04 32.64 30.74
N ASP A 597 -44.75 32.89 32.03
CA ASP A 597 -45.73 32.79 33.13
C ASP A 597 -46.87 33.84 33.08
N ASP A 598 -46.81 34.79 32.13
CA ASP A 598 -47.72 35.94 32.00
C ASP A 598 -48.41 35.90 30.62
N LEU A 599 -49.65 35.40 30.56
CA LEU A 599 -50.39 35.14 29.32
C LEU A 599 -50.85 36.43 28.62
N ARG A 600 -49.93 37.15 27.99
CA ARG A 600 -50.20 38.35 27.15
C ARG A 600 -50.80 38.00 25.79
N LEU A 601 -51.86 37.19 25.81
CA LEU A 601 -52.50 36.55 24.66
C LEU A 601 -52.88 37.56 23.56
N GLY A 602 -53.48 38.69 23.95
CA GLY A 602 -53.89 39.75 23.03
C GLY A 602 -52.71 40.38 22.28
N MET A 603 -51.56 40.59 22.93
CA MET A 603 -50.37 41.16 22.26
C MET A 603 -49.75 40.20 21.25
N PHE A 604 -49.81 38.89 21.51
CA PHE A 604 -49.44 37.87 20.53
C PHE A 604 -50.42 37.84 19.34
N VAL A 605 -51.72 37.90 19.61
CA VAL A 605 -52.75 37.98 18.57
C VAL A 605 -52.56 39.22 17.69
N VAL A 606 -52.35 40.39 18.30
CA VAL A 606 -52.06 41.65 17.59
C VAL A 606 -50.81 41.51 16.71
N SER A 607 -49.69 40.95 17.21
CA SER A 607 -48.48 40.77 16.38
C SER A 607 -48.70 39.80 15.21
N GLN A 608 -49.43 38.71 15.44
CA GLN A 608 -49.74 37.69 14.43
C GLN A 608 -50.75 38.18 13.37
N LEU A 609 -51.74 39.00 13.76
CA LEU A 609 -52.66 39.68 12.84
C LEU A 609 -51.95 40.79 12.06
N ALA A 610 -51.07 41.55 12.71
CA ALA A 610 -50.33 42.64 12.09
C ALA A 610 -49.37 42.13 11.01
N HIS A 611 -48.54 41.14 11.36
CA HIS A 611 -47.58 40.52 10.45
C HIS A 611 -48.26 39.92 9.20
N ARG A 612 -49.41 39.24 9.39
CA ARG A 612 -50.21 38.62 8.32
C ARG A 612 -50.63 39.59 7.21
N HIS A 613 -50.89 40.86 7.57
CA HIS A 613 -51.41 41.89 6.65
C HIS A 613 -50.42 43.03 6.37
N GLY A 614 -49.18 42.95 6.88
CA GLY A 614 -48.18 44.01 6.74
C GLY A 614 -48.52 45.30 7.50
N ILE A 615 -49.39 45.20 8.51
CA ILE A 615 -49.74 46.31 9.41
C ILE A 615 -48.57 46.52 10.38
N THR A 616 -48.22 47.78 10.65
CA THR A 616 -47.24 48.11 11.70
C THR A 616 -47.97 48.62 12.93
N VAL A 617 -47.82 47.96 14.06
CA VAL A 617 -48.31 48.44 15.37
C VAL A 617 -47.13 48.99 16.16
N THR A 618 -47.30 50.15 16.81
CA THR A 618 -46.25 50.75 17.64
C THR A 618 -46.86 51.46 18.84
N LEU A 619 -46.37 51.15 20.05
CA LEU A 619 -46.75 51.78 21.30
C LEU A 619 -45.76 52.90 21.66
N ARG A 620 -46.26 54.05 22.10
CA ARG A 620 -45.48 55.18 22.63
C ARG A 620 -46.14 55.79 23.88
N PRO A 621 -45.42 56.55 24.73
CA PRO A 621 -46.05 57.36 25.78
C PRO A 621 -47.09 58.35 25.23
N SER A 622 -48.23 58.46 25.91
CA SER A 622 -49.30 59.44 25.63
C SER A 622 -48.97 60.82 26.23
N PRO A 623 -49.18 61.94 25.50
CA PRO A 623 -49.02 63.30 26.05
C PRO A 623 -49.94 63.63 27.23
N TYR A 624 -51.02 62.86 27.43
CA TYR A 624 -51.99 63.05 28.52
C TYR A 624 -51.74 62.11 29.71
N GLY A 625 -50.62 61.38 29.71
CA GLY A 625 -50.40 60.19 30.54
C GLY A 625 -50.99 58.95 29.86
N GLY A 626 -50.44 57.77 30.13
CA GLY A 626 -50.84 56.51 29.48
C GLY A 626 -50.03 56.14 28.23
N THR A 627 -50.62 55.32 27.36
CA THR A 627 -50.05 54.88 26.07
C THR A 627 -50.83 55.45 24.88
N THR A 628 -50.14 55.76 23.78
CA THR A 628 -50.74 55.79 22.45
C THR A 628 -50.32 54.54 21.66
N ALA A 629 -51.28 53.72 21.26
CA ALA A 629 -51.05 52.64 20.28
C ALA A 629 -51.34 53.16 18.87
N ILE A 630 -50.37 53.05 17.96
CA ILE A 630 -50.45 53.52 16.58
C ILE A 630 -50.51 52.30 15.66
N VAL A 631 -51.63 52.13 14.96
CA VAL A 631 -51.86 51.05 14.00
C VAL A 631 -51.79 51.62 12.59
N LEU A 632 -50.68 51.37 11.89
CA LEU A 632 -50.47 51.77 10.51
C LEU A 632 -50.89 50.65 9.56
N VAL A 633 -52.08 50.80 8.99
CA VAL A 633 -52.69 49.89 8.00
C VAL A 633 -52.21 50.28 6.60
N PRO A 634 -51.49 49.41 5.86
CA PRO A 634 -50.86 49.77 4.59
C PRO A 634 -51.88 50.00 3.47
N HIS A 635 -51.55 50.88 2.51
CA HIS A 635 -52.36 51.14 1.31
C HIS A 635 -52.73 49.89 0.49
N ALA A 636 -52.03 48.76 0.66
CA ALA A 636 -52.34 47.50 -0.01
C ALA A 636 -53.70 46.88 0.41
N ILE A 637 -54.24 47.24 1.57
CA ILE A 637 -55.53 46.73 2.09
C ILE A 637 -56.56 47.84 2.38
N VAL A 638 -56.25 49.10 2.06
CA VAL A 638 -57.15 50.25 2.17
C VAL A 638 -57.63 50.65 0.77
N VAL A 639 -58.94 50.79 0.59
CA VAL A 639 -59.58 51.22 -0.66
C VAL A 639 -60.40 52.50 -0.42
N ARG A 640 -60.62 53.31 -1.46
CA ARG A 640 -61.44 54.52 -1.33
C ARG A 640 -62.92 54.16 -1.35
N GLU A 641 -63.68 54.79 -0.45
CA GLU A 641 -65.13 54.77 -0.48
C GLU A 641 -65.62 55.31 -1.85
N GLY A 642 -66.74 54.78 -2.35
CA GLY A 642 -67.34 55.24 -3.62
C GLY A 642 -66.76 54.66 -4.93
N ALA A 643 -65.77 53.77 -4.89
CA ALA A 643 -65.25 53.07 -6.08
C ALA A 643 -66.20 51.97 -6.63
N ARG A 644 -67.46 52.31 -6.92
CA ARG A 644 -68.48 51.38 -7.43
C ARG A 644 -68.21 51.02 -8.90
N ALA A 645 -67.48 49.93 -9.11
CA ALA A 645 -67.26 49.37 -10.44
C ALA A 645 -68.59 49.06 -11.15
N PRO A 646 -68.78 49.44 -12.44
CA PRO A 646 -69.99 49.08 -13.19
C PRO A 646 -70.05 47.57 -13.44
N GLN A 647 -71.12 46.93 -12.96
CA GLN A 647 -71.42 45.54 -13.31
C GLN A 647 -72.20 45.51 -14.64
N GLU A 648 -71.48 45.55 -15.75
CA GLU A 648 -72.09 45.43 -17.08
C GLU A 648 -72.15 43.95 -17.51
N ALA A 649 -73.37 43.40 -17.59
CA ALA A 649 -73.60 41.99 -17.91
C ALA A 649 -73.65 41.77 -19.43
N ALA A 650 -72.61 41.18 -20.01
CA ALA A 650 -72.54 40.89 -21.44
C ALA A 650 -73.26 39.57 -21.83
N PHE A 651 -74.58 39.69 -22.05
CA PHE A 651 -75.44 38.91 -22.96
C PHE A 651 -75.41 37.36 -22.99
N ALA A 652 -76.62 36.79 -23.02
CA ALA A 652 -76.88 35.38 -23.26
C ALA A 652 -77.59 35.12 -24.61
N VAL A 653 -77.42 33.91 -25.14
CA VAL A 653 -78.31 33.19 -26.06
C VAL A 653 -78.32 31.75 -25.53
N GLY A 654 -79.42 31.00 -25.38
CA GLY A 654 -80.78 31.15 -25.92
C GLY A 654 -81.20 29.77 -26.46
N GLY A 655 -82.26 29.11 -26.00
CA GLY A 655 -83.22 29.55 -25.00
C GLY A 655 -84.16 28.44 -24.49
N ALA A 656 -85.34 28.85 -24.04
CA ALA A 656 -86.32 28.06 -23.29
C ALA A 656 -87.45 27.49 -24.21
N VAL A 657 -88.56 26.83 -23.77
CA VAL A 657 -89.17 26.66 -22.44
C VAL A 657 -90.19 25.47 -22.41
N ASN A 658 -90.48 24.94 -21.22
CA ASN A 658 -91.66 24.16 -20.75
C ASN A 658 -92.36 23.05 -21.59
N GLY A 659 -92.62 21.91 -20.91
CA GLY A 659 -94.02 21.42 -20.82
C GLY A 659 -94.30 19.92 -20.61
N ARG A 660 -94.62 19.52 -19.36
CA ARG A 660 -95.38 18.30 -18.91
C ARG A 660 -94.83 16.88 -19.22
N ARG A 661 -94.63 16.08 -18.15
CA ARG A 661 -95.59 15.02 -17.71
C ARG A 661 -95.32 14.59 -16.23
N PRO A 662 -96.34 14.26 -15.41
CA PRO A 662 -96.19 13.83 -14.00
C PRO A 662 -96.65 12.38 -13.71
N ALA A 663 -96.54 11.99 -12.41
CA ALA A 663 -97.01 10.80 -11.65
C ALA A 663 -95.82 10.05 -11.01
N ASP A 664 -95.69 9.80 -9.69
CA ASP A 664 -96.59 9.57 -8.52
C ASP A 664 -97.03 8.11 -8.26
N ALA A 665 -96.43 7.53 -7.21
CA ALA A 665 -96.91 6.41 -6.38
C ALA A 665 -96.17 6.49 -5.01
N ALA A 666 -96.73 5.94 -3.93
CA ALA A 666 -96.40 6.34 -2.55
C ALA A 666 -95.93 5.20 -1.60
N ASP A 667 -95.83 5.54 -0.30
CA ASP A 667 -95.40 4.75 0.89
C ASP A 667 -93.91 4.36 0.99
N GLY A 668 -93.31 4.24 2.19
CA GLY A 668 -93.86 4.64 3.51
C GLY A 668 -93.13 4.08 4.74
N THR A 669 -92.42 4.95 5.48
CA THR A 669 -92.08 4.85 6.93
C THR A 669 -91.08 3.77 7.41
N ALA A 670 -90.41 4.11 8.53
CA ALA A 670 -89.72 3.25 9.52
C ALA A 670 -88.27 2.74 9.28
N ALA A 671 -87.50 2.83 10.37
CA ALA A 671 -86.31 2.05 10.72
C ALA A 671 -86.66 1.25 12.02
N PRO A 672 -85.78 0.45 12.69
CA PRO A 672 -84.35 0.21 12.44
C PRO A 672 -83.84 -1.26 12.61
N ALA A 673 -82.52 -1.44 12.42
CA ALA A 673 -81.60 -2.35 13.14
C ALA A 673 -81.69 -3.91 13.12
N ALA A 674 -80.48 -4.51 13.23
CA ALA A 674 -80.09 -5.76 13.91
C ALA A 674 -80.11 -7.15 13.19
N LEU A 675 -78.88 -7.62 12.91
CA LEU A 675 -78.26 -8.94 13.24
C LEU A 675 -78.71 -10.29 12.62
N ASP A 676 -77.68 -11.15 12.45
CA ASP A 676 -77.63 -12.62 12.21
C ASP A 676 -78.37 -13.24 10.99
N GLY A 677 -77.84 -14.29 10.31
CA GLY A 677 -76.51 -14.93 10.40
C GLY A 677 -76.43 -16.31 9.70
N ARG A 678 -75.21 -16.89 9.66
CA ARG A 678 -74.86 -18.33 9.42
C ARG A 678 -74.70 -18.92 7.99
N ALA A 679 -73.48 -18.77 7.46
CA ALA A 679 -72.56 -19.80 6.91
C ALA A 679 -73.01 -20.99 6.03
N THR A 680 -72.27 -21.20 4.91
CA THR A 680 -71.59 -22.46 4.51
C THR A 680 -70.47 -22.22 3.48
N GLY A 681 -69.49 -23.15 3.41
CA GLY A 681 -68.61 -23.40 2.24
C GLY A 681 -68.80 -24.86 1.77
N PRO A 682 -67.88 -25.53 1.02
CA PRO A 682 -66.51 -25.14 0.62
C PRO A 682 -66.14 -25.49 -0.86
N ALA A 683 -64.84 -25.47 -1.20
CA ALA A 683 -64.03 -26.28 -2.16
C ALA A 683 -64.58 -26.88 -3.50
N GLY A 684 -63.67 -27.07 -4.48
CA GLY A 684 -63.88 -27.85 -5.74
C GLY A 684 -63.82 -29.39 -5.54
N PRO A 685 -63.74 -30.25 -6.59
CA PRO A 685 -62.70 -30.19 -7.65
C PRO A 685 -63.06 -30.82 -9.06
N ALA A 686 -62.03 -31.07 -9.90
CA ALA A 686 -61.79 -32.27 -10.75
C ALA A 686 -62.46 -32.53 -12.16
N ASP A 687 -61.55 -32.84 -13.11
CA ASP A 687 -61.49 -33.98 -14.08
C ASP A 687 -62.34 -34.16 -15.39
N THR A 688 -61.61 -34.46 -16.49
CA THR A 688 -61.91 -35.34 -17.68
C THR A 688 -63.04 -34.95 -18.68
N GLU A 689 -63.02 -35.28 -20.00
CA GLU A 689 -62.01 -35.86 -20.91
C GLU A 689 -62.25 -35.57 -22.43
N HIS A 690 -61.20 -35.81 -23.26
CA HIS A 690 -61.13 -36.17 -24.71
C HIS A 690 -62.20 -35.83 -25.78
N ALA A 691 -61.74 -35.30 -26.94
CA ALA A 691 -62.01 -35.87 -28.29
C ALA A 691 -61.08 -35.36 -29.44
N THR A 692 -60.57 -36.32 -30.22
CA THR A 692 -59.92 -36.35 -31.56
C THR A 692 -60.39 -35.33 -32.64
N THR A 693 -59.66 -34.95 -33.71
CA THR A 693 -58.46 -35.49 -34.46
C THR A 693 -57.43 -34.34 -34.74
N GLY A 694 -56.51 -34.27 -35.75
CA GLY A 694 -56.19 -35.04 -36.98
C GLY A 694 -55.00 -34.41 -37.77
N ALA A 695 -54.61 -34.91 -38.97
CA ALA A 695 -53.43 -34.41 -39.72
C ALA A 695 -53.46 -34.60 -41.27
N GLY A 696 -52.73 -33.75 -42.05
CA GLY A 696 -52.53 -33.94 -43.50
C GLY A 696 -51.79 -32.85 -44.33
N THR A 697 -50.47 -33.03 -44.55
CA THR A 697 -49.77 -33.09 -45.87
C THR A 697 -49.80 -31.93 -46.93
N THR A 698 -48.67 -31.21 -47.05
CA THR A 698 -47.98 -30.63 -48.27
C THR A 698 -48.43 -29.35 -49.05
N GLY A 699 -47.41 -28.52 -49.36
CA GLY A 699 -47.25 -27.75 -50.63
C GLY A 699 -47.56 -26.23 -50.60
N ARG A 700 -46.93 -25.34 -51.39
CA ARG A 700 -45.73 -25.40 -52.28
C ARG A 700 -45.34 -23.97 -52.77
N THR A 701 -44.05 -23.58 -52.78
CA THR A 701 -43.27 -22.92 -53.88
C THR A 701 -42.07 -22.06 -53.42
N SER A 702 -40.92 -22.27 -54.09
CA SER A 702 -39.89 -21.32 -54.59
C SER A 702 -39.41 -20.12 -53.75
N ALA A 703 -38.11 -19.82 -53.60
CA ALA A 703 -36.83 -20.42 -54.06
C ALA A 703 -35.66 -19.91 -53.13
N THR A 704 -34.33 -19.95 -53.36
CA THR A 704 -33.44 -20.17 -54.54
C THR A 704 -32.01 -20.59 -54.08
N ASP A 705 -31.06 -20.75 -55.02
CA ASP A 705 -29.58 -20.87 -54.97
C ASP A 705 -28.83 -20.69 -53.61
N GLY A 706 -27.83 -21.50 -53.18
CA GLY A 706 -27.24 -22.76 -53.71
C GLY A 706 -25.84 -22.62 -54.37
N PRO A 707 -24.97 -23.66 -54.41
CA PRO A 707 -24.68 -24.78 -53.49
C PRO A 707 -23.19 -24.71 -52.97
N ASP A 708 -22.49 -25.65 -52.31
CA ASP A 708 -22.49 -27.13 -52.22
C ASP A 708 -22.16 -27.68 -50.79
N ALA A 709 -22.33 -29.00 -50.57
CA ALA A 709 -22.24 -29.75 -49.29
C ALA A 709 -21.74 -31.21 -49.55
N PRO A 710 -21.97 -32.28 -48.72
CA PRO A 710 -22.47 -32.47 -47.34
C PRO A 710 -21.36 -33.08 -46.42
N GLU A 711 -21.45 -34.00 -45.44
CA GLU A 711 -22.45 -34.85 -44.74
C GLU A 711 -21.79 -35.42 -43.43
N THR A 712 -22.39 -35.95 -42.35
CA THR A 712 -23.76 -36.10 -41.80
C THR A 712 -23.82 -35.42 -40.39
N GLY A 713 -24.49 -35.78 -39.28
CA GLY A 713 -25.35 -36.89 -38.79
C GLY A 713 -24.64 -37.87 -37.82
N SER A 714 -25.22 -38.42 -36.73
CA SER A 714 -26.54 -38.21 -36.09
C SER A 714 -26.54 -38.62 -34.58
N THR A 715 -27.65 -38.41 -33.86
CA THR A 715 -27.89 -38.58 -32.40
C THR A 715 -28.75 -39.84 -32.07
N PRO A 716 -29.25 -40.18 -30.83
CA PRO A 716 -29.30 -39.44 -29.55
C PRO A 716 -29.09 -40.19 -28.19
N ASN A 717 -29.07 -39.40 -27.09
CA ASN A 717 -29.53 -39.59 -25.69
C ASN A 717 -30.04 -40.99 -25.21
N THR A 718 -29.90 -41.47 -23.95
CA THR A 718 -30.04 -40.79 -22.63
C THR A 718 -29.51 -41.63 -21.43
N GLN A 719 -29.45 -41.04 -20.22
CA GLN A 719 -29.33 -41.62 -18.86
C GLN A 719 -27.92 -41.94 -18.28
N ALA A 720 -27.82 -41.88 -16.95
CA ALA A 720 -26.67 -42.22 -16.09
C ALA A 720 -27.16 -42.96 -14.83
N PRO A 721 -26.33 -43.78 -14.16
CA PRO A 721 -25.71 -43.34 -12.90
C PRO A 721 -24.26 -43.84 -12.68
N TRP A 722 -23.72 -43.63 -11.47
CA TRP A 722 -22.31 -43.87 -11.09
C TRP A 722 -21.80 -45.32 -11.22
N SER A 723 -20.51 -45.50 -11.59
CA SER A 723 -19.43 -45.98 -10.67
C SER A 723 -18.14 -46.44 -11.40
N GLY A 724 -16.97 -46.07 -10.86
CA GLY A 724 -15.68 -46.78 -11.09
C GLY A 724 -14.79 -46.30 -12.26
N PRO A 725 -13.46 -46.10 -12.07
CA PRO A 725 -12.52 -45.74 -13.13
C PRO A 725 -11.60 -46.89 -13.59
N PRO A 726 -11.34 -47.02 -14.91
CA PRO A 726 -10.16 -47.71 -15.44
C PRO A 726 -9.35 -46.86 -16.45
N LEU A 727 -8.07 -47.22 -16.65
CA LEU A 727 -7.17 -46.59 -17.63
C LEU A 727 -7.37 -47.11 -19.06
N PRO A 728 -6.94 -46.36 -20.09
CA PRO A 728 -6.51 -46.92 -21.36
C PRO A 728 -5.04 -46.58 -21.74
N SER A 729 -4.23 -47.64 -21.77
CA SER A 729 -3.22 -48.01 -22.79
C SER A 729 -2.71 -46.96 -23.79
N ARG A 730 -1.38 -46.85 -23.91
CA ARG A 730 -0.69 -46.37 -25.13
C ARG A 730 -0.51 -47.49 -26.16
N SER A 731 -0.25 -47.11 -27.41
CA SER A 731 -0.17 -48.00 -28.58
C SER A 731 1.14 -48.80 -28.69
N ALA A 732 1.21 -49.68 -29.69
CA ALA A 732 2.16 -50.79 -29.82
C ALA A 732 3.59 -50.41 -30.28
N ALA A 733 4.49 -51.38 -30.15
CA ALA A 733 5.89 -51.33 -30.57
C ALA A 733 6.08 -51.54 -32.10
N PRO A 734 7.33 -51.54 -32.58
CA PRO A 734 7.87 -52.81 -33.06
C PRO A 734 9.17 -53.23 -32.34
N ALA A 735 9.43 -54.54 -32.33
CA ALA A 735 10.52 -55.15 -31.56
C ALA A 735 11.87 -55.21 -32.29
N ARG A 736 12.95 -55.35 -31.53
CA ARG A 736 14.18 -56.03 -31.96
C ARG A 736 14.89 -56.68 -30.76
N THR A 737 15.63 -57.76 -31.01
CA THR A 737 16.01 -58.77 -30.00
C THR A 737 17.47 -58.64 -29.55
N ALA A 738 17.75 -58.74 -28.24
CA ALA A 738 19.08 -59.11 -27.75
C ALA A 738 19.09 -59.71 -26.33
N ALA A 739 20.12 -60.52 -26.10
CA ALA A 739 20.53 -61.31 -24.93
C ALA A 739 20.26 -60.79 -23.50
N ARG A 740 20.09 -61.76 -22.58
CA ARG A 740 20.23 -61.65 -21.12
C ARG A 740 21.40 -62.54 -20.65
N PRO A 741 22.33 -62.06 -19.81
CA PRO A 741 23.15 -62.92 -18.96
C PRO A 741 22.50 -63.11 -17.57
N ALA A 742 22.87 -64.18 -16.85
CA ALA A 742 22.36 -64.48 -15.51
C ALA A 742 23.43 -64.24 -14.43
N GLY A 743 23.02 -63.75 -13.26
CA GLY A 743 23.84 -63.66 -12.05
C GLY A 743 23.34 -64.65 -10.99
N THR A 744 24.25 -65.38 -10.36
CA THR A 744 23.95 -66.52 -9.47
C THR A 744 23.58 -66.08 -8.05
N ALA A 745 22.57 -66.72 -7.46
CA ALA A 745 22.26 -66.63 -6.03
C ALA A 745 22.73 -67.90 -5.27
N PRO A 746 23.37 -67.79 -4.09
CA PRO A 746 23.81 -68.93 -3.30
C PRO A 746 22.69 -69.55 -2.43
N ALA A 747 22.85 -70.82 -2.09
CA ALA A 747 21.89 -71.62 -1.31
C ALA A 747 22.02 -71.40 0.23
N PRO A 748 20.97 -71.67 1.02
CA PRO A 748 20.94 -71.36 2.45
C PRO A 748 21.72 -72.35 3.33
N ARG A 749 22.07 -71.91 4.55
CA ARG A 749 22.49 -72.75 5.68
C ARG A 749 21.49 -72.63 6.85
N PRO A 750 21.37 -73.65 7.72
CA PRO A 750 20.36 -73.68 8.77
C PRO A 750 20.73 -72.84 10.00
N ASN A 751 19.72 -72.63 10.85
CA ASN A 751 19.72 -71.99 12.17
C ASN A 751 19.77 -70.45 12.23
N GLY A 752 18.64 -69.87 12.68
CA GLY A 752 18.67 -68.76 13.66
C GLY A 752 18.50 -67.33 13.15
N LEU A 753 17.27 -66.83 13.24
CA LEU A 753 16.87 -65.40 13.30
C LEU A 753 17.14 -64.53 12.06
N THR A 754 16.06 -63.94 11.54
CA THR A 754 16.12 -62.83 10.57
C THR A 754 16.77 -61.59 11.21
N PRO A 755 17.75 -60.93 10.57
CA PRO A 755 18.29 -59.68 11.08
C PRO A 755 17.25 -58.57 11.02
N LEU A 756 17.04 -57.86 12.13
CA LEU A 756 16.28 -56.61 12.12
C LEU A 756 17.08 -55.52 11.37
N PRO A 757 16.41 -54.57 10.67
CA PRO A 757 17.08 -53.51 9.97
C PRO A 757 17.86 -52.60 10.94
N ARG A 758 19.19 -52.58 10.81
CA ARG A 758 20.03 -51.60 11.51
C ARG A 758 19.74 -50.21 10.93
N ARG A 759 19.48 -49.21 11.80
CA ARG A 759 19.52 -47.81 11.39
C ARG A 759 20.96 -47.44 11.05
N VAL A 760 21.16 -46.83 9.87
CA VAL A 760 22.42 -46.18 9.50
C VAL A 760 22.36 -44.74 10.04
N PRO A 761 23.36 -44.27 10.83
CA PRO A 761 23.40 -42.89 11.29
C PRO A 761 23.51 -41.91 10.11
N GLN A 762 23.23 -40.63 10.35
CA GLN A 762 23.26 -39.54 9.35
C GLN A 762 22.37 -39.73 8.09
N THR A 763 21.42 -40.68 8.09
CA THR A 763 20.46 -40.84 6.98
C THR A 763 19.49 -39.67 6.79
N SER A 764 19.34 -38.78 7.78
CA SER A 764 18.49 -37.57 7.70
C SER A 764 19.21 -36.27 7.36
N LEU A 765 20.53 -36.28 7.10
CA LEU A 765 21.25 -35.07 6.70
C LEU A 765 20.94 -34.69 5.24
N ALA A 766 21.01 -33.38 4.93
CA ALA A 766 21.09 -32.88 3.56
C ALA A 766 22.39 -33.38 2.87
N ALA A 767 22.49 -33.23 1.55
CA ALA A 767 23.72 -33.62 0.83
C ALA A 767 24.94 -32.81 1.33
N GLU A 768 24.75 -31.49 1.43
CA GLU A 768 25.69 -30.46 1.90
C GLU A 768 26.22 -30.64 3.34
N LEU A 769 25.72 -31.64 4.09
CA LEU A 769 26.13 -31.92 5.47
C LEU A 769 26.68 -33.35 5.67
N ARG A 770 26.93 -34.12 4.59
CA ARG A 770 27.59 -35.44 4.68
C ARG A 770 29.09 -35.41 4.45
N GLU A 771 29.61 -34.32 3.91
CA GLU A 771 31.05 -34.12 3.79
C GLU A 771 31.56 -33.53 5.09
N GLU A 772 31.96 -34.42 6.01
CA GLU A 772 32.67 -34.06 7.22
C GLU A 772 34.07 -33.57 6.80
N ALA A 773 34.38 -32.31 7.12
CA ALA A 773 35.56 -31.63 6.61
C ALA A 773 36.86 -32.39 6.94
N SER A 774 37.67 -32.63 5.91
CA SER A 774 38.99 -33.24 6.06
C SER A 774 39.88 -32.36 6.93
N ALA A 775 40.20 -32.83 8.13
CA ALA A 775 41.05 -32.10 9.07
C ALA A 775 42.50 -32.01 8.53
N GLN A 776 42.83 -30.88 7.92
CA GLN A 776 44.21 -30.44 7.72
C GLN A 776 44.54 -29.33 8.72
N ALA A 777 45.79 -29.34 9.20
CA ALA A 777 46.25 -28.35 10.16
C ALA A 777 46.47 -27.01 9.45
N VAL A 778 45.94 -25.94 10.04
CA VAL A 778 46.34 -24.57 9.68
C VAL A 778 47.53 -24.22 10.57
N GLU A 779 48.73 -24.35 10.02
CA GLU A 779 49.86 -23.53 10.46
C GLU A 779 49.79 -22.22 9.66
N ASP A 780 49.25 -21.17 10.26
CA ASP A 780 49.75 -19.82 9.99
C ASP A 780 49.47 -18.82 11.13
N ASP A 781 50.22 -17.71 11.05
CA ASP A 781 50.44 -16.58 11.95
C ASP A 781 49.61 -16.41 13.25
N ALA A 782 50.29 -16.64 14.39
CA ALA A 782 49.77 -16.40 15.74
C ALA A 782 50.00 -14.96 16.22
N ALA A 783 49.45 -13.97 15.51
CA ALA A 783 49.77 -12.55 15.72
C ALA A 783 48.79 -11.73 16.59
N ASP A 784 47.46 -11.99 16.57
CA ASP A 784 46.47 -11.07 17.18
C ASP A 784 45.35 -11.74 18.04
N PHE A 785 45.53 -13.00 18.43
CA PHE A 785 44.57 -13.69 19.32
C PHE A 785 44.85 -13.40 20.82
N THR A 786 44.47 -12.22 21.28
CA THR A 786 44.65 -11.83 22.70
C THR A 786 43.67 -12.55 23.64
N ALA A 787 44.16 -12.96 24.82
CA ALA A 787 43.36 -13.69 25.81
C ALA A 787 42.15 -12.88 26.34
N GLU A 788 42.23 -11.55 26.32
CA GLU A 788 41.12 -10.66 26.71
C GLU A 788 40.02 -10.63 25.65
N HIS A 789 40.36 -10.75 24.36
CA HIS A 789 39.36 -10.89 23.30
C HIS A 789 38.60 -12.22 23.46
N ALA A 790 39.31 -13.33 23.65
CA ALA A 790 38.72 -14.64 23.93
C ALA A 790 37.80 -14.64 25.17
N ALA A 791 38.24 -13.98 26.26
CA ALA A 791 37.43 -13.81 27.46
C ALA A 791 36.16 -12.96 27.21
N SER A 792 36.25 -11.91 26.39
CA SER A 792 35.10 -11.08 26.03
C SER A 792 34.05 -11.85 25.21
N SER A 793 34.49 -12.68 24.25
CA SER A 793 33.62 -13.53 23.44
C SER A 793 32.89 -14.59 24.30
N LEU A 794 33.61 -15.24 25.22
CA LEU A 794 33.01 -16.19 26.18
C LEU A 794 32.03 -15.50 27.14
N ALA A 795 32.35 -14.30 27.62
CA ALA A 795 31.44 -13.53 28.48
C ALA A 795 30.17 -13.08 27.74
N GLY A 796 30.26 -12.75 26.44
CA GLY A 796 29.11 -12.49 25.58
C GLY A 796 28.21 -13.72 25.39
N PHE A 797 28.81 -14.87 25.07
CA PHE A 797 28.10 -16.14 24.91
C PHE A 797 27.42 -16.60 26.21
N GLN A 798 28.09 -16.47 27.36
CA GLN A 798 27.51 -16.77 28.67
C GLN A 798 26.34 -15.82 29.00
N ARG A 799 26.45 -14.53 28.71
CA ARG A 799 25.37 -13.57 28.98
C ARG A 799 24.11 -13.89 28.16
N GLY A 800 24.26 -14.14 26.86
CA GLY A 800 23.13 -14.53 26.00
C GLY A 800 22.49 -15.86 26.39
N THR A 801 23.25 -16.81 26.96
CA THR A 801 22.70 -18.10 27.47
C THR A 801 22.11 -18.02 28.89
N PHE A 802 22.23 -16.88 29.58
CA PHE A 802 21.43 -16.55 30.77
C PHE A 802 20.17 -15.75 30.40
N GLU A 803 20.25 -14.72 29.55
CA GLU A 803 19.07 -13.96 29.09
C GLU A 803 18.04 -14.89 28.40
N ALA A 804 18.48 -15.79 27.51
CA ALA A 804 17.63 -16.80 26.88
C ALA A 804 17.13 -17.92 27.82
N ARG A 805 17.40 -17.82 29.13
CA ARG A 805 16.93 -18.75 30.16
C ARG A 805 15.94 -18.13 31.14
N ASP A 806 16.01 -16.81 31.34
CA ASP A 806 15.09 -16.07 32.19
C ASP A 806 13.79 -15.67 31.42
N ASP A 807 13.88 -15.44 30.10
CA ASP A 807 12.70 -15.12 29.26
C ASP A 807 11.71 -16.29 29.06
N ASP A 808 12.17 -17.55 29.18
CA ASP A 808 11.37 -18.76 28.91
C ASP A 808 10.61 -19.29 30.15
N ALA A 809 10.61 -18.54 31.25
CA ALA A 809 9.97 -18.87 32.53
C ALA A 809 8.67 -18.08 32.81
N GLY A 810 8.04 -17.52 31.77
CA GLY A 810 7.16 -16.36 31.87
C GLY A 810 5.65 -16.52 31.55
N SER A 811 5.09 -17.73 31.43
CA SER A 811 3.65 -17.90 31.08
C SER A 811 2.99 -19.18 31.63
N ASP A 812 1.77 -19.01 32.16
CA ASP A 812 0.88 -19.99 32.84
C ASP A 812 1.48 -20.67 34.10
N ASP A 813 0.70 -21.04 35.14
CA ASP A 813 -0.76 -21.02 35.31
C ASP A 813 -1.14 -20.35 36.66
N GLY A 814 -2.42 -20.06 36.90
CA GLY A 814 -2.87 -19.19 37.99
C GLY A 814 -3.65 -19.82 39.15
N CYS A 815 -3.84 -18.96 40.17
CA CYS A 815 -4.97 -18.92 41.13
C CYS A 815 -4.73 -19.36 42.60
N VAL A 816 -5.49 -18.67 43.48
CA VAL A 816 -5.76 -18.90 44.92
C VAL A 816 -4.70 -18.47 45.96
N ARG A 817 -5.13 -17.54 46.83
CA ARG A 817 -4.52 -16.96 48.06
C ARG A 817 -4.84 -17.84 49.30
N PRO A 818 -4.22 -17.70 50.52
CA PRO A 818 -4.03 -16.39 51.21
C PRO A 818 -2.95 -16.18 52.33
N ALA A 819 -2.55 -14.90 52.48
CA ALA A 819 -2.39 -14.11 53.74
C ALA A 819 -1.23 -14.31 54.75
N ALA A 820 -1.03 -13.22 55.53
CA ALA A 820 -0.25 -13.01 56.77
C ALA A 820 1.27 -12.73 56.70
N ASP A 821 1.62 -11.48 57.04
CA ASP A 821 2.66 -10.97 57.98
C ASP A 821 3.83 -11.91 58.39
N ASP A 822 5.10 -11.50 58.45
CA ASP A 822 5.59 -10.61 59.53
C ASP A 822 6.98 -9.91 59.32
N ALA A 823 7.23 -8.93 60.20
CA ALA A 823 8.43 -8.22 60.68
C ALA A 823 9.90 -8.44 60.15
N MET A 824 10.48 -7.32 59.67
CA MET A 824 11.59 -6.55 60.33
C MET A 824 13.10 -6.92 60.20
N THR A 825 13.93 -5.85 60.28
CA THR A 825 15.42 -5.73 60.43
C THR A 825 16.28 -5.69 59.14
N ALA A 826 17.37 -4.92 59.04
CA ALA A 826 17.78 -3.68 59.75
C ALA A 826 18.87 -2.92 58.94
N SER A 827 19.11 -1.64 59.25
CA SER A 827 20.24 -0.81 58.77
C SER A 827 21.03 -0.30 60.00
N PRO A 828 22.35 0.05 59.91
CA PRO A 828 22.73 1.44 59.58
C PRO A 828 24.12 1.63 58.91
N GLY A 829 24.47 2.86 58.52
CA GLY A 829 25.88 3.31 58.41
C GLY A 829 26.20 4.45 57.43
N VAL A 830 26.35 5.70 57.92
CA VAL A 830 26.90 6.87 57.18
C VAL A 830 27.62 7.83 58.16
N PRO A 831 28.83 8.32 57.81
CA PRO A 831 29.23 9.75 57.91
C PRO A 831 29.85 10.30 56.58
N THR A 832 29.67 11.55 56.10
CA THR A 832 30.16 12.90 56.59
C THR A 832 31.65 13.12 56.25
N GLU A 833 32.17 14.15 55.53
CA GLU A 833 31.69 15.47 54.99
C GLU A 833 32.60 15.98 53.81
N VAL A 834 32.18 16.74 52.75
CA VAL A 834 32.13 18.25 52.54
C VAL A 834 33.50 18.97 52.39
N PRO A 835 33.73 20.06 51.56
CA PRO A 835 33.03 20.55 50.34
C PRO A 835 33.86 21.37 49.25
N ALA A 836 33.16 21.81 48.17
CA ALA A 836 33.21 23.14 47.50
C ALA A 836 34.38 23.65 46.58
N ALA A 837 34.02 24.73 45.83
CA ALA A 837 34.77 25.58 44.86
C ALA A 837 35.18 24.93 43.51
N SER A 838 34.84 25.38 42.29
CA SER A 838 34.32 26.62 41.64
C SER A 838 35.36 27.50 40.91
N ARG A 839 34.93 28.13 39.79
CA ARG A 839 35.70 29.02 38.87
C ARG A 839 36.77 28.35 37.98
N ASP A 840 37.13 28.89 36.80
CA ASP A 840 36.38 29.68 35.80
C ASP A 840 37.09 29.61 34.42
N LEU A 841 36.53 30.27 33.41
CA LEU A 841 37.07 30.54 32.06
C LEU A 841 38.59 30.86 31.98
N SER A 842 39.29 30.33 30.96
CA SER A 842 39.94 31.12 29.87
C SER A 842 40.82 30.28 28.92
N THR A 843 40.60 30.40 27.60
CA THR A 843 41.63 30.26 26.55
C THR A 843 42.50 31.53 26.51
N PRO A 844 43.76 31.46 26.00
CA PRO A 844 44.04 31.92 24.62
C PRO A 844 45.13 31.02 23.93
N PRO A 845 45.98 31.43 22.95
CA PRO A 845 46.02 30.68 21.68
C PRO A 845 47.43 30.40 21.07
N ASP A 846 47.42 29.98 19.79
CA ASP A 846 48.45 30.09 18.74
C ASP A 846 49.71 29.17 18.74
N ASP A 847 50.18 28.96 17.49
CA ASP A 847 51.45 28.40 17.00
C ASP A 847 51.94 27.03 17.51
N ARG A 848 51.49 25.95 16.85
CA ARG A 848 52.30 25.28 15.80
C ARG A 848 51.54 24.26 14.96
#